data_AF-A0A0S6WYU7-F1
#
_entry.id   AF-A0A0S6WYU7-F1
#
_cell.length_a   1.000
_cell.length_b   1.000
_cell.length_c   1.000
_cell.angle_alpha   90.00
_cell.angle_beta   90.00
_cell.angle_gamma   90.00
#
_symmetry.space_group_name_H-M   'P 1'
#
loop_
_entity.id
_entity.type
_entity.pdbx_description
1 polymer ?
#
loop_
_entity_poly.entity_id
_entity_poly.type
_entity_poly.pdbx_seq_one_letter_code
_entity_poly.pdbx_strand_id
1 'polypeptide(L)'
;MARWKAPLAAGAALVLTSAGFPGLASAGEASLADGDNPWLWAAPALYGFEDGTCSGDAPSRQIEGSMIDPVYCPALGEEQRIDIGRAFAAAVSSNFSQVEAEFGAHLPDGATPSARLRSTLAVSLRLGRAGKALVRRPVGIDAYTPITLTLDITNPSSGEVVFTRSRTTIVEGTFATGDVDTQLLAQFPEHLRAAMLALVAQAGAEFKPYAQRAEVVGEVSLGGSQKGYVISKGRDAGLRRGDGIGGTGTIVQAGADYAIVTSALGSYQTGQVLSRTASAPVAALARPSVLVSVEEAPEGYAPEWLSQVLEGELGAGSALSPVPVNPAFSNLRRFALDGAGSNLDLDDRSLPDYVASVRLVLLGHVERPGRVRGVTVERHEALAFVTLVDASGRAVAAWEGRGLIRDEVKHGVRFPTEKRSDEVLRNALVDVASKMASFRPQPATLPISGSKGTFEIADAAGLLGAGTTVQVLHPVRGFSSVAGDVMVPIGMVTTRTASAKGIEAVDSGVQPLQLKGHDVVELESGGVPPAMRLAVGECPSPSGQSVDDRGQIGMPVYGSAAPSLIVGNMPAAIRPTSLAAHLARFAPSFAGWSTYAPAKRAQIDACFRPVIAIVPDTGGYQVSVGYTLHAGSDASTRPIGSGGLGVTLTPTPLPPDTAPEFVAGRLQMDLVDQILPLAAKAATMLKPQG
;
A
#
# COMPACT_ATOMS: atom_id res chain seq x y z
N MET A 1 -42.66 31.51 -20.56
CA MET A 1 -41.73 32.06 -21.57
C MET A 1 -41.05 33.30 -21.00
N ALA A 2 -39.83 33.15 -20.50
CA ALA A 2 -38.86 34.21 -20.28
C ALA A 2 -37.50 33.50 -20.14
N ARG A 3 -36.56 33.80 -21.05
CA ARG A 3 -35.27 33.11 -21.20
C ARG A 3 -34.35 33.45 -20.02
N TRP A 4 -34.01 32.45 -19.21
CA TRP A 4 -32.86 32.51 -18.31
C TRP A 4 -31.60 32.10 -19.07
N LYS A 5 -30.66 33.04 -19.23
CA LYS A 5 -29.28 32.76 -19.62
C LYS A 5 -28.53 32.28 -18.38
N ALA A 6 -28.02 31.05 -18.44
CA ALA A 6 -27.06 30.53 -17.48
C ALA A 6 -25.69 31.20 -17.68
N PRO A 7 -24.93 31.51 -16.62
CA PRO A 7 -23.49 31.68 -16.75
C PRO A 7 -22.86 30.28 -16.82
N LEU A 8 -22.13 30.04 -17.92
CA LEU A 8 -21.23 28.91 -18.10
C LEU A 8 -20.17 28.93 -16.99
N ALA A 9 -20.24 27.98 -16.06
CA ALA A 9 -19.10 27.56 -15.25
C ALA A 9 -18.69 26.18 -15.75
N ALA A 10 -17.44 26.08 -16.19
CA ALA A 10 -16.87 24.96 -16.91
C ALA A 10 -16.98 23.65 -16.12
N GLY A 11 -17.78 22.72 -16.65
CA GLY A 11 -17.62 21.31 -16.36
C GLY A 11 -16.37 20.82 -17.06
N ALA A 12 -15.32 20.57 -16.29
CA ALA A 12 -14.18 19.80 -16.76
C ALA A 12 -14.62 18.33 -16.88
N ALA A 13 -15.23 17.99 -18.01
CA ALA A 13 -15.18 16.63 -18.52
C ALA A 13 -13.72 16.34 -18.83
N LEU A 14 -13.06 15.56 -17.98
CA LEU A 14 -11.72 15.05 -18.26
C LEU A 14 -11.85 13.97 -19.36
N VAL A 15 -11.97 14.42 -20.59
CA VAL A 15 -11.68 13.59 -21.76
C VAL A 15 -10.17 13.40 -21.73
N LEU A 16 -9.71 12.20 -21.38
CA LEU A 16 -8.33 11.77 -21.59
C LEU A 16 -8.08 11.70 -23.11
N THR A 17 -7.80 12.84 -23.72
CA THR A 17 -7.17 12.89 -25.04
C THR A 17 -5.72 12.47 -24.85
N SER A 18 -5.36 11.30 -25.38
CA SER A 18 -3.98 10.85 -25.56
C SER A 18 -3.22 11.86 -26.42
N ALA A 19 -2.55 12.82 -25.77
CA ALA A 19 -1.58 13.66 -26.44
C ALA A 19 -0.32 12.82 -26.68
N GLY A 20 -0.09 12.49 -27.96
CA GLY A 20 1.14 11.83 -28.38
C GLY A 20 2.35 12.71 -28.08
N PHE A 21 3.28 12.18 -27.28
CA PHE A 21 4.62 12.72 -27.18
C PHE A 21 5.43 12.29 -28.42
N PRO A 22 6.23 13.19 -29.02
CA PRO A 22 7.11 12.82 -30.13
C PRO A 22 8.28 11.97 -29.59
N GLY A 23 8.71 11.03 -30.43
CA GLY A 23 9.55 9.89 -30.07
C GLY A 23 10.88 10.21 -29.41
N LEU A 24 11.10 9.55 -28.27
CA LEU A 24 12.37 8.90 -27.97
C LEU A 24 12.15 7.41 -28.27
N ALA A 25 12.81 6.91 -29.31
CA ALA A 25 12.74 5.50 -29.71
C ALA A 25 13.25 4.61 -28.57
N SER A 26 12.34 3.88 -27.91
CA SER A 26 12.71 2.73 -27.09
C SER A 26 13.22 1.64 -28.03
N ALA A 27 14.43 1.14 -27.74
CA ALA A 27 14.95 -0.05 -28.39
C ALA A 27 13.95 -1.22 -28.18
N GLY A 28 13.65 -1.94 -29.25
CA GLY A 28 12.47 -2.81 -29.38
C GLY A 28 12.28 -3.82 -28.25
N GLU A 29 11.14 -3.71 -27.58
CA GLU A 29 10.54 -4.77 -26.76
C GLU A 29 9.94 -5.80 -27.72
N ALA A 30 10.57 -6.98 -27.84
CA ALA A 30 10.02 -8.07 -28.63
C ALA A 30 8.85 -8.70 -27.87
N SER A 31 7.67 -8.72 -28.48
CA SER A 31 6.54 -9.53 -28.01
C SER A 31 6.97 -11.01 -27.97
N LEU A 32 6.40 -11.77 -27.02
CA LEU A 32 6.54 -13.22 -27.00
C LEU A 32 6.10 -13.79 -28.36
N ALA A 33 6.78 -14.84 -28.84
CA ALA A 33 6.21 -15.66 -29.91
C ALA A 33 4.95 -16.36 -29.37
N ASP A 34 4.00 -16.72 -30.23
CA ASP A 34 2.67 -17.31 -29.90
C ASP A 34 2.68 -18.60 -29.02
N GLY A 35 3.86 -19.06 -28.55
CA GLY A 35 4.03 -20.18 -27.62
C GLY A 35 4.58 -19.84 -26.23
N ASP A 36 5.05 -18.61 -25.97
CA ASP A 36 5.77 -18.26 -24.73
C ASP A 36 4.92 -17.48 -23.70
N ASN A 37 3.61 -17.32 -23.94
CA ASN A 37 2.72 -16.72 -22.94
C ASN A 37 2.66 -17.59 -21.66
N PRO A 38 2.28 -17.03 -20.50
CA PRO A 38 2.06 -17.83 -19.31
C PRO A 38 0.71 -18.57 -19.42
N TRP A 39 0.69 -19.81 -18.94
CA TRP A 39 -0.56 -20.55 -18.76
C TRP A 39 -1.39 -19.93 -17.65
N LEU A 40 -2.68 -19.72 -17.92
CA LEU A 40 -3.63 -19.12 -17.00
C LEU A 40 -4.74 -20.10 -16.64
N TRP A 41 -5.12 -20.14 -15.37
CA TRP A 41 -6.30 -20.85 -14.89
C TRP A 41 -7.25 -19.86 -14.21
N ALA A 42 -8.51 -19.83 -14.64
CA ALA A 42 -9.52 -18.98 -14.01
C ALA A 42 -10.13 -19.70 -12.81
N ALA A 43 -9.92 -19.15 -11.61
CA ALA A 43 -10.55 -19.67 -10.40
C ALA A 43 -12.08 -19.50 -10.50
N PRO A 44 -12.87 -20.58 -10.38
CA PRO A 44 -14.32 -20.54 -10.56
C PRO A 44 -15.01 -20.03 -9.29
N ALA A 45 -14.55 -18.90 -8.75
CA ALA A 45 -15.02 -18.33 -7.50
C ALA A 45 -15.05 -16.80 -7.55
N LEU A 46 -16.02 -16.23 -6.84
CA LEU A 46 -16.08 -14.81 -6.51
C LEU A 46 -15.71 -14.66 -5.03
N TYR A 47 -14.65 -13.90 -4.74
CA TYR A 47 -14.17 -13.66 -3.37
C TYR A 47 -14.45 -12.22 -2.90
N GLY A 48 -14.17 -11.96 -1.62
CA GLY A 48 -14.38 -10.69 -0.94
C GLY A 48 -15.59 -10.68 0.01
N PHE A 49 -16.29 -11.79 0.17
CA PHE A 49 -17.50 -11.90 1.04
C PHE A 49 -17.20 -12.52 2.39
N GLU A 50 -16.05 -13.18 2.51
CA GLU A 50 -15.69 -14.06 3.61
C GLU A 50 -15.72 -13.32 4.95
N ASP A 51 -15.28 -12.05 4.93
CA ASP A 51 -15.20 -11.17 6.11
C ASP A 51 -16.03 -9.87 5.94
N GLY A 52 -17.17 -9.98 5.23
CA GLY A 52 -18.07 -8.86 4.91
C GLY A 52 -19.49 -9.00 5.46
N THR A 53 -20.32 -7.98 5.26
CA THR A 53 -21.72 -7.90 5.75
C THR A 53 -22.63 -9.05 5.28
N CYS A 54 -22.26 -9.77 4.21
CA CYS A 54 -23.02 -10.89 3.66
C CYS A 54 -22.57 -12.27 4.18
N SER A 55 -21.64 -12.38 5.13
CA SER A 55 -21.10 -13.67 5.60
C SER A 55 -22.01 -14.45 6.56
N GLY A 56 -23.12 -13.87 7.00
CA GLY A 56 -24.10 -14.53 7.89
C GLY A 56 -23.75 -14.53 9.38
N ASP A 57 -22.49 -14.21 9.74
CA ASP A 57 -22.06 -13.95 11.11
C ASP A 57 -22.31 -12.48 11.49
N ALA A 58 -22.82 -12.24 12.71
CA ALA A 58 -23.29 -10.92 13.17
C ALA A 58 -22.25 -9.78 13.01
N PRO A 59 -22.69 -8.52 12.79
CA PRO A 59 -21.83 -7.37 12.45
C PRO A 59 -21.08 -6.78 13.66
N SER A 60 -20.61 -7.61 14.60
CA SER A 60 -19.80 -7.15 15.75
C SER A 60 -18.31 -7.04 15.43
N ARG A 61 -17.88 -7.39 14.21
CA ARG A 61 -16.49 -7.18 13.74
C ARG A 61 -16.46 -6.08 12.69
N GLN A 62 -15.38 -5.30 12.72
CA GLN A 62 -15.02 -4.33 11.70
C GLN A 62 -15.13 -5.00 10.31
N ILE A 63 -15.70 -4.30 9.33
CA ILE A 63 -15.69 -4.77 7.94
C ILE A 63 -14.24 -4.77 7.49
N GLU A 64 -13.62 -5.94 7.37
CA GLU A 64 -12.24 -6.06 6.93
C GLU A 64 -12.17 -6.17 5.40
N GLY A 65 -13.11 -6.93 4.82
CA GLY A 65 -13.13 -7.35 3.42
C GLY A 65 -13.74 -6.40 2.40
N SER A 66 -15.07 -6.42 2.30
CA SER A 66 -15.84 -5.72 1.25
C SER A 66 -16.94 -4.84 1.80
N MET A 67 -17.23 -3.77 1.07
CA MET A 67 -18.33 -2.86 1.37
C MET A 67 -19.55 -3.19 0.52
N ILE A 68 -20.37 -4.13 0.98
CA ILE A 68 -21.59 -4.57 0.30
C ILE A 68 -22.81 -4.11 1.10
N ASP A 69 -23.70 -3.38 0.45
CA ASP A 69 -24.98 -2.99 1.03
C ASP A 69 -25.83 -4.26 1.26
N PRO A 70 -26.43 -4.43 2.45
CA PRO A 70 -27.23 -5.61 2.79
C PRO A 70 -28.34 -5.93 1.78
N VAL A 71 -28.84 -4.93 1.04
CA VAL A 71 -29.86 -5.15 -0.01
C VAL A 71 -29.39 -6.14 -1.08
N TYR A 72 -28.09 -6.22 -1.35
CA TYR A 72 -27.53 -7.06 -2.42
C TYR A 72 -27.13 -8.46 -1.94
N CYS A 73 -27.00 -8.70 -0.63
CA CYS A 73 -26.60 -10.00 -0.09
C CYS A 73 -27.45 -11.19 -0.58
N PRO A 74 -28.79 -11.06 -0.76
CA PRO A 74 -29.60 -12.17 -1.29
C PRO A 74 -29.21 -12.60 -2.71
N ALA A 75 -28.61 -11.72 -3.52
CA ALA A 75 -28.13 -12.05 -4.86
C ALA A 75 -26.69 -12.62 -4.88
N LEU A 76 -26.09 -12.83 -3.71
CA LEU A 76 -24.71 -13.26 -3.52
C LEU A 76 -24.60 -14.57 -2.72
N GLY A 77 -25.67 -15.38 -2.76
CA GLY A 77 -25.69 -16.73 -2.21
C GLY A 77 -24.71 -17.67 -2.90
N GLU A 78 -24.49 -18.85 -2.32
CA GLU A 78 -23.50 -19.82 -2.80
C GLU A 78 -23.72 -20.21 -4.27
N GLU A 79 -24.95 -20.54 -4.65
CA GLU A 79 -25.32 -20.90 -6.02
C GLU A 79 -25.03 -19.76 -7.01
N GLN A 80 -25.42 -18.53 -6.67
CA GLN A 80 -25.18 -17.36 -7.51
C GLN A 80 -23.68 -17.09 -7.68
N ARG A 81 -22.88 -17.28 -6.62
CA ARG A 81 -21.42 -17.12 -6.70
C ARG A 81 -20.78 -18.17 -7.60
N ILE A 82 -21.27 -19.42 -7.58
CA ILE A 82 -20.81 -20.49 -8.47
C ILE A 82 -21.15 -20.15 -9.94
N ASP A 83 -22.35 -19.63 -10.20
CA ASP A 83 -22.76 -19.20 -11.55
C ASP A 83 -21.91 -18.03 -12.06
N ILE A 84 -21.65 -17.04 -11.20
CA ILE A 84 -20.75 -15.92 -11.53
C ILE A 84 -19.33 -16.45 -11.80
N GLY A 85 -18.83 -17.37 -10.97
CA GLY A 85 -17.51 -18.00 -11.16
C GLY A 85 -17.39 -18.73 -12.50
N ARG A 86 -18.43 -19.47 -12.91
CA ARG A 86 -18.47 -20.13 -14.24
C ARG A 86 -18.49 -19.12 -15.38
N ALA A 87 -19.31 -18.07 -15.27
CA ALA A 87 -19.38 -17.01 -16.27
C ALA A 87 -18.06 -16.24 -16.38
N PHE A 88 -17.38 -16.01 -15.25
CA PHE A 88 -16.06 -15.41 -15.18
C PHE A 88 -15.02 -16.28 -15.91
N ALA A 89 -14.94 -17.57 -15.60
CA ALA A 89 -14.00 -18.49 -16.25
C ALA A 89 -14.19 -18.51 -17.78
N ALA A 90 -15.44 -18.60 -18.25
CA ALA A 90 -15.75 -18.54 -19.68
C ALA A 90 -15.33 -17.21 -20.34
N ALA A 91 -15.51 -16.09 -19.63
CA ALA A 91 -15.07 -14.78 -20.11
C ALA A 91 -13.54 -14.68 -20.17
N VAL A 92 -12.82 -15.23 -19.18
CA VAL A 92 -11.35 -15.26 -19.18
C VAL A 92 -10.83 -16.09 -20.37
N SER A 93 -11.36 -17.30 -20.59
CA SER A 93 -11.00 -18.14 -21.74
C SER A 93 -11.24 -17.47 -23.09
N SER A 94 -12.16 -16.50 -23.17
CA SER A 94 -12.48 -15.77 -24.41
C SER A 94 -11.61 -14.52 -24.64
N ASN A 95 -11.02 -13.95 -23.59
CA ASN A 95 -10.30 -12.67 -23.64
C ASN A 95 -8.79 -12.80 -23.39
N PHE A 96 -8.33 -13.92 -22.88
CA PHE A 96 -6.92 -14.21 -22.62
C PHE A 96 -6.43 -15.37 -23.49
N SER A 97 -5.14 -15.37 -23.81
CA SER A 97 -4.48 -16.49 -24.47
C SER A 97 -4.02 -17.55 -23.47
N GLN A 98 -3.90 -18.81 -23.91
CA GLN A 98 -3.35 -19.92 -23.10
C GLN A 98 -4.06 -20.11 -21.75
N VAL A 99 -5.39 -20.19 -21.80
CA VAL A 99 -6.22 -20.49 -20.63
C VAL A 99 -6.53 -21.99 -20.59
N GLU A 100 -6.31 -22.61 -19.45
CA GLU A 100 -6.62 -24.03 -19.18
C GLU A 100 -7.87 -24.18 -18.30
N ALA A 101 -8.61 -25.26 -18.52
CA ALA A 101 -9.82 -25.56 -17.76
C ALA A 101 -9.51 -26.15 -16.37
N GLU A 102 -8.45 -26.94 -16.29
CA GLU A 102 -7.94 -27.56 -15.07
C GLU A 102 -6.53 -27.04 -14.78
N PHE A 103 -6.23 -26.84 -13.50
CA PHE A 103 -4.97 -26.24 -13.07
C PHE A 103 -3.77 -27.18 -13.32
N GLY A 104 -2.81 -26.70 -14.11
CA GLY A 104 -1.60 -27.42 -14.51
C GLY A 104 -1.84 -28.48 -15.60
N ALA A 105 -2.96 -28.43 -16.33
CA ALA A 105 -3.33 -29.44 -17.32
C ALA A 105 -2.43 -29.49 -18.56
N HIS A 106 -1.69 -28.41 -18.84
CA HIS A 106 -0.68 -28.41 -19.90
C HIS A 106 0.57 -29.26 -19.57
N LEU A 107 0.74 -29.66 -18.29
CA LEU A 107 1.84 -30.53 -17.87
C LEU A 107 1.45 -32.02 -17.98
N PRO A 108 2.42 -32.94 -18.08
CA PRO A 108 2.14 -34.38 -18.03
C PRO A 108 1.45 -34.81 -16.72
N ASP A 109 0.62 -35.85 -16.75
CA ASP A 109 -0.16 -36.34 -15.60
C ASP A 109 0.67 -36.56 -14.32
N GLY A 110 1.94 -36.99 -14.47
CA GLY A 110 2.88 -37.22 -13.37
C GLY A 110 3.60 -35.97 -12.82
N ALA A 111 3.28 -34.77 -13.30
CA ALA A 111 3.89 -33.54 -12.82
C ALA A 111 3.59 -33.32 -11.33
N THR A 112 4.61 -32.94 -10.57
CA THR A 112 4.48 -32.71 -9.12
C THR A 112 3.58 -31.50 -8.83
N PRO A 113 2.91 -31.45 -7.68
CA PRO A 113 2.12 -30.29 -7.26
C PRO A 113 2.91 -28.97 -7.31
N SER A 114 4.18 -28.98 -6.89
CA SER A 114 5.06 -27.82 -6.97
C SER A 114 5.38 -27.39 -8.41
N ALA A 115 5.49 -28.35 -9.35
CA ALA A 115 5.69 -28.01 -10.76
C ALA A 115 4.45 -27.31 -11.33
N ARG A 116 3.24 -27.82 -11.03
CA ARG A 116 1.97 -27.21 -11.44
C ARG A 116 1.80 -25.79 -10.90
N LEU A 117 2.15 -25.56 -9.62
CA LEU A 117 2.09 -24.22 -9.02
C LEU A 117 3.02 -23.20 -9.69
N ARG A 118 4.19 -23.64 -10.17
CA ARG A 118 5.16 -22.75 -10.84
C ARG A 118 4.81 -22.48 -12.31
N SER A 119 4.05 -23.37 -12.95
CA SER A 119 3.79 -23.34 -14.39
C SER A 119 2.49 -22.65 -14.77
N THR A 120 1.55 -22.51 -13.83
CA THR A 120 0.22 -21.92 -14.08
C THR A 120 -0.01 -20.73 -13.15
N LEU A 121 -0.47 -19.60 -13.72
CA LEU A 121 -0.97 -18.45 -12.95
C LEU A 121 -2.48 -18.58 -12.71
N ALA A 122 -2.94 -18.16 -11.53
CA ALA A 122 -4.35 -18.15 -11.17
C ALA A 122 -4.98 -16.78 -11.40
N VAL A 123 -6.07 -16.72 -12.16
CA VAL A 123 -6.88 -15.51 -12.40
C VAL A 123 -8.09 -15.55 -11.47
N SER A 124 -8.28 -14.52 -10.64
CA SER A 124 -9.35 -14.49 -9.63
C SER A 124 -10.16 -13.20 -9.70
N LEU A 125 -11.46 -13.28 -9.38
CA LEU A 125 -12.39 -12.13 -9.33
C LEU A 125 -12.86 -11.78 -7.90
N ARG A 126 -12.64 -10.53 -7.47
CA ARG A 126 -13.12 -9.99 -6.18
C ARG A 126 -14.25 -8.99 -6.36
N LEU A 127 -15.26 -9.04 -5.48
CA LEU A 127 -16.18 -7.93 -5.27
C LEU A 127 -15.73 -7.11 -4.06
N GLY A 128 -15.15 -5.94 -4.31
CA GLY A 128 -14.70 -5.03 -3.24
C GLY A 128 -15.80 -4.08 -2.73
N ARG A 129 -16.76 -3.71 -3.59
CA ARG A 129 -17.86 -2.82 -3.22
C ARG A 129 -19.12 -3.09 -4.05
N ALA A 130 -20.27 -3.07 -3.39
CA ALA A 130 -21.59 -2.93 -4.00
C ALA A 130 -22.45 -2.07 -3.09
N GLY A 131 -22.53 -0.77 -3.37
CA GLY A 131 -23.24 0.20 -2.51
C GLY A 131 -24.53 0.70 -3.16
N LYS A 132 -25.35 1.43 -2.39
CA LYS A 132 -26.46 2.22 -2.92
C LYS A 132 -26.46 3.62 -2.33
N ALA A 133 -26.79 4.61 -3.16
CA ALA A 133 -27.01 5.99 -2.75
C ALA A 133 -28.31 6.50 -3.38
N LEU A 134 -29.25 6.96 -2.54
CA LEU A 134 -30.59 7.34 -2.97
C LEU A 134 -30.80 8.86 -2.88
N VAL A 135 -31.12 9.51 -3.99
CA VAL A 135 -31.47 10.93 -4.08
C VAL A 135 -32.97 11.07 -4.30
N ARG A 136 -33.68 11.57 -3.28
CA ARG A 136 -35.13 11.78 -3.36
C ARG A 136 -35.45 13.01 -4.21
N ARG A 137 -36.38 12.86 -5.16
CA ARG A 137 -36.91 13.94 -6.00
C ARG A 137 -38.43 13.99 -5.93
N PRO A 138 -39.06 15.10 -6.35
CA PRO A 138 -40.52 15.20 -6.41
C PRO A 138 -41.20 14.14 -7.31
N VAL A 139 -40.49 13.62 -8.32
CA VAL A 139 -41.02 12.69 -9.33
C VAL A 139 -40.50 11.25 -9.20
N GLY A 140 -39.76 10.93 -8.13
CA GLY A 140 -39.18 9.61 -7.92
C GLY A 140 -37.91 9.63 -7.06
N ILE A 141 -37.19 8.51 -7.03
CA ILE A 141 -35.92 8.37 -6.32
C ILE A 141 -34.84 8.01 -7.33
N ASP A 142 -33.82 8.84 -7.50
CA ASP A 142 -32.64 8.44 -8.25
C ASP A 142 -31.78 7.54 -7.36
N ALA A 143 -31.43 6.35 -7.83
CA ALA A 143 -30.47 5.50 -7.17
C ALA A 143 -29.15 5.49 -7.93
N TYR A 144 -28.04 5.48 -7.20
CA TYR A 144 -26.69 5.31 -7.70
C TYR A 144 -26.08 4.09 -7.03
N THR A 145 -25.72 3.08 -7.81
CA THR A 145 -25.20 1.80 -7.33
C THR A 145 -23.77 1.61 -7.82
N PRO A 146 -22.77 2.01 -7.00
CA PRO A 146 -21.37 1.73 -7.31
C PRO A 146 -21.04 0.25 -7.11
N ILE A 147 -20.55 -0.41 -8.16
CA ILE A 147 -20.04 -1.78 -8.16
C ILE A 147 -18.55 -1.72 -8.49
N THR A 148 -17.70 -2.20 -7.57
CA THR A 148 -16.24 -2.27 -7.74
C THR A 148 -15.79 -3.72 -7.76
N LEU A 149 -15.30 -4.17 -8.91
CA LEU A 149 -14.69 -5.48 -9.10
C LEU A 149 -13.18 -5.35 -9.30
N THR A 150 -12.43 -6.33 -8.82
CA THR A 150 -10.99 -6.45 -9.05
C THR A 150 -10.68 -7.82 -9.62
N LEU A 151 -9.82 -7.85 -10.64
CA LEU A 151 -9.26 -9.06 -11.24
C LEU A 151 -7.78 -9.09 -10.91
N ASP A 152 -7.34 -10.15 -10.25
CA ASP A 152 -5.94 -10.40 -9.91
C ASP A 152 -5.44 -11.63 -10.67
N ILE A 153 -4.24 -11.54 -11.26
CA ILE A 153 -3.49 -12.69 -11.78
C ILE A 153 -2.36 -12.94 -10.80
N THR A 154 -2.40 -14.08 -10.12
CA THR A 154 -1.52 -14.43 -9.00
C THR A 154 -0.68 -15.64 -9.37
N ASN A 155 0.62 -15.61 -9.09
CA ASN A 155 1.46 -16.80 -9.08
C ASN A 155 1.15 -17.60 -7.79
N PRO A 156 0.55 -18.80 -7.90
CA PRO A 156 0.14 -19.57 -6.73
C PRO A 156 1.32 -20.27 -6.04
N SER A 157 2.52 -20.30 -6.62
CA SER A 157 3.73 -20.81 -5.96
C SER A 157 4.32 -19.79 -4.98
N SER A 158 4.29 -18.50 -5.32
CA SER A 158 4.94 -17.43 -4.54
C SER A 158 3.98 -16.47 -3.85
N GLY A 159 2.73 -16.36 -4.32
CA GLY A 159 1.75 -15.37 -3.88
C GLY A 159 1.90 -14.00 -4.52
N GLU A 160 2.78 -13.86 -5.51
CA GLU A 160 2.95 -12.63 -6.26
C GLU A 160 1.74 -12.36 -7.17
N VAL A 161 1.13 -11.19 -7.01
CA VAL A 161 0.14 -10.67 -7.96
C VAL A 161 0.89 -10.00 -9.10
N VAL A 162 0.94 -10.69 -10.25
CA VAL A 162 1.73 -10.26 -11.41
C VAL A 162 0.96 -9.27 -12.30
N PHE A 163 -0.37 -9.24 -12.16
CA PHE A 163 -1.23 -8.28 -12.82
C PHE A 163 -2.48 -8.05 -11.96
N THR A 164 -2.93 -6.81 -11.87
CA THR A 164 -4.20 -6.47 -11.22
C THR A 164 -4.93 -5.42 -12.02
N ARG A 165 -6.25 -5.54 -12.11
CA ARG A 165 -7.12 -4.50 -12.67
C ARG A 165 -8.37 -4.36 -11.83
N SER A 166 -8.66 -3.12 -11.43
CA SER A 166 -9.90 -2.77 -10.74
C SER A 166 -10.78 -1.93 -11.64
N ARG A 167 -12.09 -2.19 -11.61
CA ARG A 167 -13.10 -1.43 -12.35
C ARG A 167 -14.24 -1.06 -11.40
N THR A 168 -14.50 0.24 -11.29
CA THR A 168 -15.72 0.75 -10.66
C THR A 168 -16.71 1.17 -11.74
N THR A 169 -17.93 0.66 -11.65
CA THR A 169 -19.06 1.11 -12.47
C THR A 169 -20.11 1.74 -11.55
N ILE A 170 -20.75 2.82 -12.00
CA ILE A 170 -21.87 3.44 -11.28
C ILE A 170 -23.10 3.22 -12.14
N VAL A 171 -24.01 2.38 -11.65
CA VAL A 171 -25.33 2.21 -12.26
C VAL A 171 -26.23 3.29 -11.70
N GLU A 172 -26.97 3.99 -12.58
CA GLU A 172 -27.91 5.02 -12.18
C GLU A 172 -29.29 4.80 -12.80
N GLY A 173 -30.33 5.14 -12.07
CA GLY A 173 -31.72 5.04 -12.54
C GLY A 173 -32.69 5.78 -11.63
N THR A 174 -33.84 6.16 -12.17
CA THR A 174 -34.93 6.76 -11.39
C THR A 174 -36.02 5.72 -11.13
N PHE A 175 -36.36 5.54 -9.86
CA PHE A 175 -37.24 4.50 -9.35
C PHE A 175 -38.49 5.12 -8.70
N ALA A 176 -39.58 4.34 -8.69
CA ALA A 176 -40.79 4.71 -7.94
C ALA A 176 -40.53 4.62 -6.42
N THR A 177 -41.18 5.48 -5.66
CA THR A 177 -40.89 5.76 -4.24
C THR A 177 -41.12 4.57 -3.28
N GLY A 178 -41.80 3.50 -3.72
CA GLY A 178 -42.22 2.37 -2.87
C GLY A 178 -41.35 1.10 -2.93
N ASP A 179 -40.66 0.84 -4.05
CA ASP A 179 -40.05 -0.48 -4.33
C ASP A 179 -38.58 -0.41 -4.79
N VAL A 180 -37.87 0.66 -4.43
CA VAL A 180 -36.50 0.93 -4.92
C VAL A 180 -35.56 -0.24 -4.61
N ASP A 181 -35.58 -0.74 -3.38
CA ASP A 181 -34.67 -1.83 -2.95
C ASP A 181 -34.95 -3.15 -3.70
N THR A 182 -36.23 -3.49 -3.90
CA THR A 182 -36.61 -4.69 -4.68
C THR A 182 -36.19 -4.56 -6.15
N GLN A 183 -36.36 -3.38 -6.74
CA GLN A 183 -35.96 -3.13 -8.13
C GLN A 183 -34.43 -3.14 -8.28
N LEU A 184 -33.70 -2.54 -7.34
CA LEU A 184 -32.23 -2.57 -7.31
C LEU A 184 -31.71 -4.01 -7.17
N LEU A 185 -32.27 -4.80 -6.25
CA LEU A 185 -31.90 -6.20 -6.08
C LEU A 185 -32.18 -7.01 -7.36
N ALA A 186 -33.32 -6.81 -8.01
CA ALA A 186 -33.67 -7.51 -9.24
C ALA A 186 -32.72 -7.18 -10.42
N GLN A 187 -32.24 -5.94 -10.51
CA GLN A 187 -31.33 -5.50 -11.57
C GLN A 187 -29.86 -5.82 -11.28
N PHE A 188 -29.50 -6.02 -10.01
CA PHE A 188 -28.11 -6.19 -9.56
C PHE A 188 -27.34 -7.32 -10.26
N PRO A 189 -27.88 -8.54 -10.45
CA PRO A 189 -27.15 -9.63 -11.12
C PRO A 189 -26.70 -9.27 -12.54
N GLU A 190 -27.56 -8.61 -13.33
CA GLU A 190 -27.21 -8.20 -14.69
C GLU A 190 -26.11 -7.13 -14.69
N HIS A 191 -26.20 -6.15 -13.80
CA HIS A 191 -25.20 -5.10 -13.67
C HIS A 191 -23.85 -5.62 -13.20
N LEU A 192 -23.85 -6.53 -12.23
CA LEU A 192 -22.64 -7.20 -11.75
C LEU A 192 -21.98 -7.99 -12.88
N ARG A 193 -22.76 -8.75 -13.66
CA ARG A 193 -22.27 -9.51 -14.81
C ARG A 193 -21.70 -8.59 -15.88
N ALA A 194 -22.37 -7.49 -16.19
CA ALA A 194 -21.88 -6.51 -17.17
C ALA A 194 -20.56 -5.85 -16.72
N ALA A 195 -20.45 -5.48 -15.44
CA ALA A 195 -19.23 -4.94 -14.86
C ALA A 195 -18.07 -5.96 -14.92
N MET A 196 -18.35 -7.23 -14.62
CA MET A 196 -17.39 -8.33 -14.71
C MET A 196 -16.89 -8.52 -16.15
N LEU A 197 -17.78 -8.63 -17.13
CA LEU A 197 -17.39 -8.82 -18.53
C LEU A 197 -16.54 -7.65 -19.04
N ALA A 198 -16.91 -6.42 -18.70
CA ALA A 198 -16.13 -5.24 -19.06
C ALA A 198 -14.75 -5.23 -18.39
N LEU A 199 -14.65 -5.64 -17.12
CA LEU A 199 -13.38 -5.79 -16.43
C LEU A 199 -12.49 -6.86 -17.09
N VAL A 200 -13.03 -8.03 -17.40
CA VAL A 200 -12.28 -9.13 -18.03
C VAL A 200 -11.78 -8.75 -19.42
N ALA A 201 -12.63 -8.12 -20.25
CA ALA A 201 -12.24 -7.66 -21.57
C ALA A 201 -11.13 -6.59 -21.50
N GLN A 202 -11.26 -5.66 -20.55
CA GLN A 202 -10.25 -4.65 -20.31
C GLN A 202 -8.92 -5.25 -19.82
N ALA A 203 -8.99 -6.19 -18.88
CA ALA A 203 -7.82 -6.90 -18.36
C ALA A 203 -7.11 -7.71 -19.46
N GLY A 204 -7.86 -8.43 -20.30
CA GLY A 204 -7.30 -9.19 -21.43
C GLY A 204 -6.61 -8.30 -22.46
N ALA A 205 -7.13 -7.08 -22.69
CA ALA A 205 -6.50 -6.11 -23.59
C ALA A 205 -5.22 -5.47 -23.02
N GLU A 206 -5.15 -5.33 -21.69
CA GLU A 206 -4.03 -4.70 -20.98
C GLU A 206 -2.94 -5.69 -20.55
N PHE A 207 -3.30 -6.95 -20.31
CA PHE A 207 -2.37 -8.01 -19.94
C PHE A 207 -1.54 -8.46 -21.15
N LYS A 208 -0.33 -7.88 -21.25
CA LYS A 208 0.62 -8.14 -22.33
C LYS A 208 1.93 -8.66 -21.75
N PRO A 209 1.99 -9.96 -21.37
CA PRO A 209 3.21 -10.53 -20.88
C PRO A 209 4.30 -10.47 -21.96
N TYR A 210 5.55 -10.32 -21.55
CA TYR A 210 6.71 -10.33 -22.43
C TYR A 210 7.88 -11.10 -21.81
N ALA A 211 8.81 -11.56 -22.65
CA ALA A 211 10.03 -12.22 -22.18
C ALA A 211 11.02 -11.14 -21.75
N GLN A 212 11.27 -11.05 -20.45
CA GLN A 212 12.38 -10.28 -19.92
C GLN A 212 13.65 -11.12 -20.04
N ARG A 213 14.63 -10.64 -20.81
CA ARG A 213 15.87 -11.36 -21.14
C ARG A 213 17.10 -10.64 -20.57
N ALA A 214 18.06 -11.40 -20.07
CA ALA A 214 19.33 -10.90 -19.56
C ALA A 214 20.47 -11.86 -19.92
N GLU A 215 21.61 -11.33 -20.35
CA GLU A 215 22.79 -12.13 -20.72
C GLU A 215 23.67 -12.35 -19.51
N VAL A 216 24.24 -13.55 -19.35
CA VAL A 216 25.27 -13.83 -18.35
C VAL A 216 26.61 -13.26 -18.82
N VAL A 217 27.19 -12.36 -18.01
CA VAL A 217 28.38 -11.58 -18.37
C VAL A 217 29.61 -11.93 -17.56
N GLY A 218 29.45 -12.78 -16.54
CA GLY A 218 30.57 -13.31 -15.76
C GLY A 218 30.13 -14.13 -14.56
N GLU A 219 31.10 -14.54 -13.75
CA GLU A 219 30.92 -15.35 -12.55
C GLU A 219 31.57 -14.65 -11.33
N VAL A 220 30.96 -14.81 -10.16
CA VAL A 220 31.46 -14.32 -8.86
C VAL A 220 31.34 -15.42 -7.80
N SER A 221 32.16 -15.34 -6.74
CA SER A 221 32.03 -16.22 -5.57
C SER A 221 31.14 -15.55 -4.52
N LEU A 222 30.11 -16.26 -4.06
CA LEU A 222 29.14 -15.77 -3.05
C LEU A 222 29.55 -16.11 -1.61
N GLY A 223 30.74 -16.67 -1.41
CA GLY A 223 31.18 -17.27 -0.15
C GLY A 223 31.19 -18.79 -0.22
N GLY A 224 32.15 -19.40 0.50
CA GLY A 224 32.38 -20.84 0.43
C GLY A 224 32.64 -21.34 -1.00
N SER A 225 32.00 -22.44 -1.38
CA SER A 225 32.05 -23.03 -2.73
C SER A 225 30.93 -22.56 -3.66
N GLN A 226 30.08 -21.62 -3.22
CA GLN A 226 28.91 -21.20 -3.98
C GLN A 226 29.27 -20.16 -5.06
N LYS A 227 28.79 -20.42 -6.28
CA LYS A 227 28.98 -19.57 -7.45
C LYS A 227 27.73 -18.72 -7.70
N GLY A 228 27.94 -17.47 -8.10
CA GLY A 228 26.92 -16.58 -8.62
C GLY A 228 27.27 -16.16 -10.04
N TYR A 229 26.26 -15.97 -10.88
CA TYR A 229 26.40 -15.55 -12.27
C TYR A 229 25.89 -14.13 -12.41
N VAL A 230 26.73 -13.23 -12.92
CA VAL A 230 26.37 -11.82 -13.13
C VAL A 230 25.61 -11.72 -14.45
N ILE A 231 24.45 -11.06 -14.44
CA ILE A 231 23.64 -10.80 -15.64
C ILE A 231 23.56 -9.30 -15.96
N SER A 232 23.42 -8.99 -17.25
CA SER A 232 23.48 -7.65 -17.86
C SER A 232 22.26 -6.75 -17.60
N LYS A 233 21.42 -7.09 -16.62
CA LYS A 233 20.17 -6.39 -16.28
C LYS A 233 19.98 -6.43 -14.77
N GLY A 234 19.50 -5.34 -14.19
CA GLY A 234 19.23 -5.20 -12.76
C GLY A 234 17.87 -4.58 -12.47
N ARG A 235 17.81 -3.77 -11.41
CA ARG A 235 16.62 -3.06 -10.95
C ARG A 235 16.02 -2.17 -12.02
N ASP A 236 16.81 -1.49 -12.84
CA ASP A 236 16.31 -0.62 -13.93
C ASP A 236 15.58 -1.40 -15.02
N ALA A 237 15.84 -2.71 -15.11
CA ALA A 237 15.10 -3.61 -15.98
C ALA A 237 13.85 -4.18 -15.30
N GLY A 238 13.70 -4.02 -13.99
CA GLY A 238 12.62 -4.61 -13.18
C GLY A 238 12.98 -5.92 -12.49
N LEU A 239 14.27 -6.26 -12.36
CA LEU A 239 14.73 -7.45 -11.65
C LEU A 239 15.03 -7.14 -10.19
N ARG A 240 14.60 -8.01 -9.27
CA ARG A 240 14.78 -7.84 -7.82
C ARG A 240 15.28 -9.12 -7.15
N ARG A 241 15.77 -8.98 -5.92
CA ARG A 241 16.25 -10.10 -5.09
C ARG A 241 15.09 -11.03 -4.74
N GLY A 242 15.26 -12.32 -4.99
CA GLY A 242 14.25 -13.37 -4.80
C GLY A 242 13.53 -13.74 -6.09
N ASP A 243 13.63 -12.91 -7.13
CA ASP A 243 13.00 -13.20 -8.41
C ASP A 243 13.63 -14.43 -9.10
N GLY A 244 12.79 -15.23 -9.77
CA GLY A 244 13.22 -16.33 -10.62
C GLY A 244 13.61 -15.87 -12.03
N ILE A 245 14.68 -16.44 -12.61
CA ILE A 245 15.07 -16.23 -14.01
C ILE A 245 15.80 -17.46 -14.58
N GLY A 246 15.58 -17.77 -15.86
CA GLY A 246 16.24 -18.91 -16.53
C GLY A 246 15.74 -20.28 -16.07
N GLY A 247 14.50 -20.35 -15.57
CA GLY A 247 13.80 -21.58 -15.14
C GLY A 247 14.24 -22.13 -13.78
N THR A 248 15.52 -22.04 -13.46
CA THR A 248 16.11 -22.62 -12.23
C THR A 248 16.96 -21.61 -11.45
N GLY A 249 17.10 -20.39 -11.96
CA GLY A 249 17.90 -19.35 -11.37
C GLY A 249 17.09 -18.50 -10.40
N THR A 250 17.73 -18.09 -9.31
CA THR A 250 17.19 -17.15 -8.32
C THR A 250 18.13 -15.96 -8.20
N ILE A 251 17.58 -14.75 -8.24
CA ILE A 251 18.36 -13.53 -8.07
C ILE A 251 18.69 -13.33 -6.58
N VAL A 252 19.97 -13.33 -6.24
CA VAL A 252 20.44 -13.12 -4.85
C VAL A 252 20.83 -11.67 -4.54
N GLN A 253 21.08 -10.88 -5.58
CA GLN A 253 21.35 -9.45 -5.49
C GLN A 253 21.03 -8.75 -6.81
N ALA A 254 20.50 -7.53 -6.75
CA ALA A 254 20.23 -6.70 -7.93
C ALA A 254 20.72 -5.26 -7.69
N GLY A 255 21.68 -4.81 -8.50
CA GLY A 255 22.04 -3.40 -8.63
C GLY A 255 21.16 -2.69 -9.66
N ALA A 256 21.48 -1.45 -10.03
CA ALA A 256 20.70 -0.70 -11.03
C ALA A 256 20.70 -1.41 -12.40
N ASP A 257 21.89 -1.74 -12.92
CA ASP A 257 22.11 -2.26 -14.27
C ASP A 257 22.56 -3.73 -14.31
N TYR A 258 22.73 -4.38 -13.15
CA TYR A 258 23.14 -5.78 -13.05
C TYR A 258 22.34 -6.55 -12.00
N ALA A 259 22.37 -7.89 -12.10
CA ALA A 259 21.93 -8.77 -11.04
C ALA A 259 22.84 -10.00 -10.93
N ILE A 260 22.81 -10.67 -9.78
CA ILE A 260 23.56 -11.90 -9.53
C ILE A 260 22.56 -13.03 -9.32
N VAL A 261 22.71 -14.09 -10.11
CA VAL A 261 21.82 -15.24 -10.14
C VAL A 261 22.56 -16.47 -9.61
N THR A 262 21.92 -17.24 -8.74
CA THR A 262 22.35 -18.61 -8.41
C THR A 262 21.50 -19.60 -9.17
N SER A 263 22.09 -20.68 -9.69
CA SER A 263 21.34 -21.76 -10.32
C SER A 263 21.08 -22.89 -9.33
N ALA A 264 19.84 -23.34 -9.24
CA ALA A 264 19.48 -24.55 -8.50
C ALA A 264 19.91 -25.84 -9.24
N LEU A 265 20.01 -25.78 -10.58
CA LEU A 265 20.32 -26.93 -11.43
C LEU A 265 21.38 -26.54 -12.47
N GLY A 266 22.63 -26.97 -12.26
CA GLY A 266 23.74 -26.79 -13.20
C GLY A 266 24.42 -25.41 -13.17
N SER A 267 25.30 -25.16 -14.14
CA SER A 267 26.05 -23.90 -14.28
C SER A 267 25.62 -23.13 -15.51
N TYR A 268 25.56 -21.80 -15.42
CA TYR A 268 25.36 -20.95 -16.58
C TYR A 268 26.70 -20.59 -17.24
N GLN A 269 26.67 -20.36 -18.55
CA GLN A 269 27.84 -19.94 -19.32
C GLN A 269 27.79 -18.45 -19.63
N THR A 270 28.94 -17.79 -19.68
CA THR A 270 29.03 -16.42 -20.21
C THR A 270 28.51 -16.38 -21.65
N GLY A 271 27.67 -15.39 -21.97
CA GLY A 271 26.94 -15.28 -23.22
C GLY A 271 25.57 -15.98 -23.23
N GLN A 272 25.25 -16.80 -22.22
CA GLN A 272 23.94 -17.42 -22.12
C GLN A 272 22.87 -16.38 -21.81
N VAL A 273 21.75 -16.40 -22.54
CA VAL A 273 20.58 -15.57 -22.25
C VAL A 273 19.66 -16.30 -21.30
N LEU A 274 19.44 -15.72 -20.12
CA LEU A 274 18.41 -16.13 -19.19
C LEU A 274 17.14 -15.32 -19.47
N SER A 275 15.98 -15.95 -19.27
CA SER A 275 14.69 -15.28 -19.48
C SER A 275 13.70 -15.61 -18.39
N ARG A 276 12.77 -14.68 -18.16
CA ARG A 276 11.55 -14.88 -17.38
C ARG A 276 10.38 -14.16 -18.03
N THR A 277 9.16 -14.53 -17.67
CA THR A 277 7.97 -13.82 -18.11
C THR A 277 7.69 -12.64 -17.17
N ALA A 278 7.53 -11.45 -17.73
CA ALA A 278 7.11 -10.25 -17.01
C ALA A 278 5.76 -9.78 -17.57
N SER A 279 4.88 -9.28 -16.70
CA SER A 279 3.50 -8.87 -17.05
C SER A 279 3.20 -7.40 -16.80
N ALA A 280 4.16 -6.66 -16.28
CA ALA A 280 4.08 -5.21 -16.08
C ALA A 280 5.19 -4.52 -16.88
N PRO A 281 4.98 -3.28 -17.38
CA PRO A 281 6.00 -2.55 -18.12
C PRO A 281 7.30 -2.40 -17.32
N VAL A 282 8.45 -2.41 -18.00
CA VAL A 282 9.78 -2.25 -17.39
C VAL A 282 9.82 -1.02 -16.46
N ALA A 283 9.28 0.11 -16.91
CA ALA A 283 9.24 1.33 -16.12
C ALA A 283 8.47 1.18 -14.79
N ALA A 284 7.43 0.34 -14.76
CA ALA A 284 6.69 0.05 -13.53
C ALA A 284 7.51 -0.87 -12.61
N LEU A 285 8.10 -1.93 -13.15
CA LEU A 285 8.91 -2.90 -12.41
C LEU A 285 10.21 -2.29 -11.84
N ALA A 286 10.76 -1.29 -12.51
CA ALA A 286 11.98 -0.60 -12.10
C ALA A 286 11.81 0.32 -10.89
N ARG A 287 10.58 0.78 -10.62
CA ARG A 287 10.27 1.55 -9.41
C ARG A 287 10.40 0.65 -8.18
N PRO A 288 10.82 1.16 -7.01
CA PRO A 288 10.78 0.38 -5.78
C PRO A 288 9.37 -0.08 -5.44
N SER A 289 9.27 -1.27 -4.88
CA SER A 289 8.03 -1.84 -4.41
C SER A 289 7.51 -1.17 -3.13
N VAL A 290 6.21 -1.01 -3.04
CA VAL A 290 5.54 -0.56 -1.81
C VAL A 290 4.34 -1.44 -1.49
N LEU A 291 4.30 -1.97 -0.27
CA LEU A 291 3.10 -2.61 0.29
C LEU A 291 2.26 -1.55 0.99
N VAL A 292 0.97 -1.44 0.64
CA VAL A 292 0.04 -0.52 1.30
C VAL A 292 -0.62 -1.23 2.48
N SER A 293 -0.55 -0.64 3.67
CA SER A 293 -1.20 -1.15 4.87
C SER A 293 -2.01 -0.04 5.53
N VAL A 294 -3.34 -0.18 5.50
CA VAL A 294 -4.25 0.69 6.24
C VAL A 294 -4.29 0.22 7.70
N GLU A 295 -3.74 1.05 8.60
CA GLU A 295 -3.72 0.84 10.05
C GLU A 295 -5.00 1.35 10.70
N GLU A 296 -5.52 2.48 10.21
CA GLU A 296 -6.71 3.14 10.74
C GLU A 296 -7.64 3.50 9.58
N ALA A 297 -8.86 2.97 9.63
CA ALA A 297 -9.92 3.22 8.67
C ALA A 297 -11.13 3.85 9.38
N PRO A 298 -11.85 4.79 8.75
CA PRO A 298 -13.11 5.29 9.29
C PRO A 298 -14.12 4.15 9.47
N GLU A 299 -15.01 4.30 10.46
CA GLU A 299 -16.07 3.34 10.71
C GLU A 299 -16.92 3.09 9.45
N GLY A 300 -17.25 1.82 9.18
CA GLY A 300 -17.99 1.40 8.00
C GLY A 300 -17.18 1.24 6.72
N TYR A 301 -15.87 1.52 6.73
CA TYR A 301 -14.99 1.37 5.57
C TYR A 301 -14.02 0.18 5.71
N ALA A 302 -13.96 -0.63 4.66
CA ALA A 302 -13.01 -1.74 4.57
C ALA A 302 -11.58 -1.24 4.31
N PRO A 303 -10.59 -1.60 5.16
CA PRO A 303 -9.17 -1.28 4.94
C PRO A 303 -8.67 -1.69 3.55
N GLU A 304 -9.15 -2.81 3.04
CA GLU A 304 -8.72 -3.38 1.75
C GLU A 304 -9.23 -2.58 0.55
N TRP A 305 -10.46 -2.05 0.63
CA TRP A 305 -10.94 -1.13 -0.39
C TRP A 305 -10.13 0.17 -0.40
N LEU A 306 -9.81 0.71 0.78
CA LEU A 306 -8.97 1.91 0.91
C LEU A 306 -7.56 1.68 0.36
N SER A 307 -6.96 0.51 0.64
CA SER A 307 -5.64 0.16 0.09
C SER A 307 -5.66 0.09 -1.43
N GLN A 308 -6.69 -0.51 -2.04
CA GLN A 308 -6.84 -0.60 -3.49
C GLN A 308 -6.96 0.76 -4.17
N VAL A 309 -7.66 1.71 -3.54
CA VAL A 309 -7.73 3.08 -4.07
C VAL A 309 -6.33 3.67 -4.14
N LEU A 310 -5.55 3.59 -3.06
CA LEU A 310 -4.19 4.14 -3.04
C LEU A 310 -3.26 3.38 -3.99
N GLU A 311 -3.32 2.05 -4.03
CA GLU A 311 -2.53 1.21 -4.95
C GLU A 311 -2.80 1.57 -6.41
N GLY A 312 -4.06 1.80 -6.78
CA GLY A 312 -4.43 2.23 -8.13
C GLY A 312 -3.76 3.55 -8.54
N GLU A 313 -3.79 4.54 -7.65
CA GLU A 313 -3.16 5.85 -7.88
C GLU A 313 -1.62 5.74 -7.92
N LEU A 314 -1.01 4.93 -7.05
CA LEU A 314 0.43 4.70 -7.04
C LEU A 314 0.88 4.01 -8.34
N GLY A 315 0.15 2.99 -8.79
CA GLY A 315 0.42 2.26 -10.02
C GLY A 315 0.43 3.17 -11.25
N ALA A 316 -0.50 4.13 -11.32
CA ALA A 316 -0.71 5.00 -12.47
C ALA A 316 0.35 6.11 -12.65
N GLY A 317 1.00 6.60 -11.58
CA GLY A 317 1.87 7.78 -11.71
C GLY A 317 2.88 8.07 -10.59
N SER A 318 3.04 7.17 -9.60
CA SER A 318 3.98 7.40 -8.49
C SER A 318 5.43 7.02 -8.82
N ALA A 319 6.36 7.46 -7.95
CA ALA A 319 7.75 7.00 -7.92
C ALA A 319 7.88 5.57 -7.36
N LEU A 320 6.82 5.01 -6.78
CA LEU A 320 6.75 3.67 -6.21
C LEU A 320 5.82 2.78 -7.03
N SER A 321 6.06 1.47 -7.02
CA SER A 321 5.16 0.48 -7.60
C SER A 321 4.45 -0.29 -6.49
N PRO A 322 3.11 -0.29 -6.44
CA PRO A 322 2.37 -1.07 -5.44
C PRO A 322 2.66 -2.57 -5.61
N VAL A 323 2.70 -3.29 -4.50
CA VAL A 323 2.71 -4.75 -4.45
C VAL A 323 1.38 -5.20 -3.83
N PRO A 324 0.34 -5.39 -4.65
CA PRO A 324 -0.95 -5.84 -4.15
C PRO A 324 -0.82 -7.25 -3.56
N VAL A 325 -1.58 -7.49 -2.50
CA VAL A 325 -1.71 -8.81 -1.87
C VAL A 325 -3.10 -9.33 -2.18
N ASN A 326 -3.19 -10.53 -2.76
CA ASN A 326 -4.47 -11.16 -3.03
C ASN A 326 -5.01 -11.81 -1.75
N PRO A 327 -6.11 -11.32 -1.14
CA PRO A 327 -6.65 -11.91 0.09
C PRO A 327 -7.14 -13.34 -0.13
N ALA A 328 -7.50 -13.72 -1.36
CA ALA A 328 -7.90 -15.08 -1.69
C ALA A 328 -6.72 -16.03 -1.94
N PHE A 329 -5.46 -15.58 -1.83
CA PHE A 329 -4.28 -16.37 -2.17
C PHE A 329 -4.27 -17.79 -1.55
N SER A 330 -4.51 -17.88 -0.24
CA SER A 330 -4.58 -19.17 0.46
C SER A 330 -5.72 -20.06 -0.05
N ASN A 331 -6.87 -19.47 -0.38
CA ASN A 331 -8.01 -20.19 -0.97
C ASN A 331 -7.68 -20.66 -2.39
N LEU A 332 -7.01 -19.83 -3.20
CA LEU A 332 -6.62 -20.14 -4.57
C LEU A 332 -5.66 -21.33 -4.61
N ARG A 333 -4.63 -21.37 -3.75
CA ARG A 333 -3.72 -22.52 -3.67
C ARG A 333 -4.43 -23.80 -3.28
N ARG A 334 -5.41 -23.70 -2.36
CA ARG A 334 -6.23 -24.85 -1.96
C ARG A 334 -7.05 -25.36 -3.14
N PHE A 335 -7.72 -24.47 -3.88
CA PHE A 335 -8.56 -24.86 -5.02
C PHE A 335 -7.74 -25.35 -6.22
N ALA A 336 -6.58 -24.76 -6.49
CA ALA A 336 -5.72 -25.14 -7.61
C ALA A 336 -5.20 -26.58 -7.53
N LEU A 337 -5.13 -27.17 -6.33
CA LEU A 337 -4.55 -28.50 -6.10
C LEU A 337 -5.42 -29.38 -5.19
N ASP A 338 -6.75 -29.20 -5.20
CA ASP A 338 -7.71 -29.99 -4.40
C ASP A 338 -7.31 -30.17 -2.92
N GLY A 339 -6.77 -29.11 -2.31
CA GLY A 339 -6.32 -29.08 -0.92
C GLY A 339 -4.85 -29.38 -0.69
N ALA A 340 -4.15 -30.08 -1.61
CA ALA A 340 -2.74 -30.42 -1.46
C ALA A 340 -1.81 -29.18 -1.46
N GLY A 341 -2.25 -28.10 -2.10
CA GLY A 341 -1.48 -26.85 -2.20
C GLY A 341 -1.24 -26.14 -0.86
N SER A 342 -2.08 -26.37 0.16
CA SER A 342 -1.97 -25.72 1.47
C SER A 342 -0.75 -26.15 2.28
N ASN A 343 -0.21 -27.34 2.00
CA ASN A 343 0.89 -27.96 2.76
C ASN A 343 2.26 -27.75 2.09
N LEU A 344 2.31 -27.05 0.96
CA LEU A 344 3.56 -26.80 0.25
C LEU A 344 4.15 -25.47 0.70
N ASP A 345 5.47 -25.47 0.89
CA ASP A 345 6.22 -24.23 1.13
C ASP A 345 6.02 -23.26 -0.02
N LEU A 346 6.01 -21.97 0.33
CA LEU A 346 6.00 -20.89 -0.64
C LEU A 346 7.37 -20.80 -1.30
N ASP A 347 7.36 -20.53 -2.60
CA ASP A 347 8.56 -20.09 -3.27
C ASP A 347 8.95 -18.70 -2.77
N ASP A 348 10.26 -18.46 -2.76
CA ASP A 348 10.79 -17.14 -2.48
C ASP A 348 10.25 -16.12 -3.50
N ARG A 349 9.89 -14.95 -2.98
CA ARG A 349 9.57 -13.75 -3.76
C ARG A 349 10.26 -12.55 -3.17
N SER A 350 10.41 -11.52 -3.99
CA SER A 350 10.84 -10.21 -3.53
C SER A 350 9.94 -9.69 -2.41
N LEU A 351 10.52 -9.43 -1.24
CA LEU A 351 9.88 -8.66 -0.17
C LEU A 351 9.74 -7.19 -0.62
N PRO A 352 8.73 -6.45 -0.12
CA PRO A 352 8.55 -5.05 -0.48
C PRO A 352 9.75 -4.18 -0.02
N ASP A 353 10.21 -3.27 -0.88
CA ASP A 353 11.26 -2.30 -0.55
C ASP A 353 10.77 -1.31 0.53
N TYR A 354 9.47 -0.96 0.45
CA TYR A 354 8.80 -0.07 1.38
C TYR A 354 7.43 -0.59 1.85
N VAL A 355 6.97 -0.07 2.98
CA VAL A 355 5.59 -0.16 3.44
C VAL A 355 5.01 1.23 3.58
N ALA A 356 3.85 1.49 2.97
CA ALA A 356 3.04 2.68 3.21
C ALA A 356 2.02 2.38 4.30
N SER A 357 2.29 2.87 5.51
CA SER A 357 1.36 2.85 6.65
C SER A 357 0.36 3.99 6.49
N VAL A 358 -0.93 3.65 6.38
CA VAL A 358 -2.01 4.61 6.06
C VAL A 358 -2.97 4.71 7.24
N ARG A 359 -3.26 5.95 7.67
CA ARG A 359 -4.30 6.28 8.64
C ARG A 359 -5.27 7.28 8.02
N LEU A 360 -6.55 6.96 8.05
CA LEU A 360 -7.59 7.75 7.39
C LEU A 360 -8.60 8.25 8.43
N VAL A 361 -8.95 9.53 8.31
CA VAL A 361 -9.89 10.19 9.23
C VAL A 361 -10.97 10.87 8.40
N LEU A 362 -12.22 10.52 8.65
CA LEU A 362 -13.39 11.19 8.08
C LEU A 362 -13.90 12.23 9.09
N LEU A 363 -13.96 13.49 8.69
CA LEU A 363 -14.50 14.55 9.54
C LEU A 363 -16.04 14.57 9.46
N GLY A 364 -16.67 15.04 10.53
CA GLY A 364 -18.12 15.18 10.59
C GLY A 364 -18.67 16.07 9.47
N HIS A 365 -19.80 15.68 8.88
CA HIS A 365 -20.52 16.49 7.91
C HIS A 365 -21.03 17.79 8.55
N VAL A 366 -20.86 18.92 7.85
CA VAL A 366 -21.30 20.24 8.31
C VAL A 366 -22.31 20.82 7.33
N GLU A 367 -23.52 21.10 7.82
CA GLU A 367 -24.59 21.79 7.09
C GLU A 367 -24.80 23.20 7.67
N ARG A 368 -24.96 24.20 6.82
CA ARG A 368 -25.30 25.56 7.27
C ARG A 368 -26.16 26.32 6.26
N PRO A 369 -26.95 27.31 6.70
CA PRO A 369 -27.62 28.23 5.81
C PRO A 369 -26.63 28.95 4.87
N GLY A 370 -26.99 29.02 3.59
CA GLY A 370 -26.29 29.78 2.58
C GLY A 370 -26.60 31.28 2.67
N ARG A 371 -25.85 32.10 1.92
CA ARG A 371 -26.12 33.55 1.82
C ARG A 371 -27.38 33.85 1.01
N VAL A 372 -27.86 32.88 0.23
CA VAL A 372 -29.08 32.99 -0.58
C VAL A 372 -30.20 32.24 0.12
N ARG A 373 -31.38 32.87 0.23
CA ARG A 373 -32.55 32.27 0.87
C ARG A 373 -32.92 30.95 0.18
N GLY A 374 -33.12 29.90 0.99
CA GLY A 374 -33.49 28.57 0.49
C GLY A 374 -32.32 27.76 -0.11
N VAL A 375 -31.08 28.24 0.07
CA VAL A 375 -29.86 27.50 -0.26
C VAL A 375 -29.17 27.10 1.02
N THR A 376 -28.80 25.83 1.11
CA THR A 376 -27.99 25.28 2.19
C THR A 376 -26.59 24.98 1.65
N VAL A 377 -25.55 25.18 2.46
CA VAL A 377 -24.18 24.81 2.13
C VAL A 377 -23.76 23.62 2.98
N GLU A 378 -23.40 22.52 2.33
CA GLU A 378 -22.89 21.31 2.97
C GLU A 378 -21.38 21.18 2.73
N ARG A 379 -20.65 20.69 3.73
CA ARG A 379 -19.20 20.46 3.67
C ARG A 379 -18.89 19.06 4.18
N HIS A 380 -18.11 18.33 3.37
CA HIS A 380 -17.59 17.00 3.67
C HIS A 380 -16.08 17.03 3.55
N GLU A 381 -15.38 16.34 4.44
CA GLU A 381 -13.93 16.39 4.48
C GLU A 381 -13.33 15.11 5.05
N ALA A 382 -12.20 14.68 4.47
CA ALA A 382 -11.40 13.58 4.98
C ALA A 382 -9.90 13.89 4.88
N LEU A 383 -9.12 13.24 5.71
CA LEU A 383 -7.68 13.33 5.80
C LEU A 383 -7.06 11.95 5.65
N ALA A 384 -5.95 11.87 4.93
CA ALA A 384 -5.14 10.67 4.80
C ALA A 384 -3.72 10.97 5.25
N PHE A 385 -3.22 10.23 6.24
CA PHE A 385 -1.84 10.31 6.71
C PHE A 385 -1.10 9.06 6.25
N VAL A 386 -0.02 9.24 5.49
CA VAL A 386 0.79 8.14 4.98
C VAL A 386 2.20 8.27 5.51
N THR A 387 2.69 7.25 6.21
CA THR A 387 4.09 7.11 6.60
C THR A 387 4.75 6.01 5.77
N LEU A 388 5.81 6.34 5.04
CA LEU A 388 6.62 5.39 4.28
C LEU A 388 7.73 4.82 5.15
N VAL A 389 7.79 3.50 5.24
CA VAL A 389 8.77 2.76 6.06
C VAL A 389 9.65 1.92 5.14
N ASP A 390 10.96 2.04 5.28
CA ASP A 390 11.92 1.25 4.50
C ASP A 390 12.03 -0.20 5.02
N ALA A 391 12.71 -1.07 4.26
CA ALA A 391 12.94 -2.47 4.65
C ALA A 391 13.72 -2.67 5.97
N SER A 392 14.30 -1.61 6.56
CA SER A 392 14.95 -1.64 7.88
C SER A 392 13.97 -1.37 9.05
N GLY A 393 12.71 -1.04 8.74
CA GLY A 393 11.69 -0.68 9.72
C GLY A 393 11.71 0.79 10.13
N ARG A 394 12.43 1.65 9.41
CA ARG A 394 12.53 3.09 9.69
C ARG A 394 11.57 3.88 8.81
N ALA A 395 10.85 4.83 9.39
CA ALA A 395 10.06 5.78 8.64
C ALA A 395 10.97 6.80 7.93
N VAL A 396 10.85 6.88 6.61
CA VAL A 396 11.71 7.70 5.72
C VAL A 396 11.00 8.92 5.16
N ALA A 397 9.67 8.91 5.11
CA ALA A 397 8.89 10.04 4.63
C ALA A 397 7.46 9.94 5.18
N ALA A 398 6.78 11.07 5.25
CA ALA A 398 5.36 11.12 5.56
C ALA A 398 4.66 12.22 4.77
N TRP A 399 3.38 12.01 4.49
CA TRP A 399 2.54 12.95 3.77
C TRP A 399 1.13 13.00 4.36
N GLU A 400 0.51 14.16 4.18
CA GLU A 400 -0.90 14.40 4.47
C GLU A 400 -1.64 14.66 3.15
N GLY A 401 -2.72 13.93 2.92
CA GLY A 401 -3.69 14.16 1.85
C GLY A 401 -5.00 14.70 2.39
N ARG A 402 -5.66 15.60 1.64
CA ARG A 402 -6.94 16.20 2.04
C ARG A 402 -7.97 16.09 0.93
N GLY A 403 -9.13 15.53 1.26
CA GLY A 403 -10.29 15.51 0.40
C GLY A 403 -11.36 16.45 0.92
N LEU A 404 -11.87 17.35 0.08
CA LEU A 404 -12.88 18.33 0.44
C LEU A 404 -13.94 18.46 -0.65
N ILE A 405 -15.20 18.35 -0.26
CA ILE A 405 -16.35 18.67 -1.11
C ILE A 405 -17.21 19.72 -0.41
N ARG A 406 -17.69 20.70 -1.19
CA ARG A 406 -18.64 21.72 -0.76
C ARG A 406 -19.81 21.76 -1.72
N ASP A 407 -21.02 21.52 -1.22
CA ASP A 407 -22.24 21.50 -2.00
C ASP A 407 -23.14 22.69 -1.67
N GLU A 408 -23.80 23.23 -2.70
CA GLU A 408 -24.93 24.14 -2.54
C GLU A 408 -26.24 23.40 -2.81
N VAL A 409 -26.96 23.06 -1.74
CA VAL A 409 -28.23 22.35 -1.82
C VAL A 409 -29.36 23.35 -2.07
N LYS A 410 -30.05 23.16 -3.19
CA LYS A 410 -31.20 23.97 -3.62
C LYS A 410 -32.43 23.08 -3.65
N HIS A 411 -33.54 23.56 -3.07
CA HIS A 411 -34.82 22.85 -3.03
C HIS A 411 -34.76 21.45 -2.37
N GLY A 412 -33.82 21.22 -1.47
CA GLY A 412 -33.70 19.97 -0.69
C GLY A 412 -33.21 18.74 -1.47
N VAL A 413 -32.81 18.89 -2.74
CA VAL A 413 -32.23 17.79 -3.53
C VAL A 413 -30.73 17.74 -3.29
N ARG A 414 -30.24 16.66 -2.66
CA ARG A 414 -28.83 16.46 -2.30
C ARG A 414 -28.39 15.01 -2.47
N PHE A 415 -27.09 14.80 -2.62
CA PHE A 415 -26.51 13.47 -2.52
C PHE A 415 -26.52 12.99 -1.05
N PRO A 416 -26.63 11.68 -0.80
CA PRO A 416 -26.46 11.14 0.55
C PRO A 416 -25.06 11.42 1.08
N THR A 417 -24.97 11.61 2.40
CA THR A 417 -23.70 11.85 3.11
C THR A 417 -22.71 10.72 2.86
N GLU A 418 -23.17 9.47 2.79
CA GLU A 418 -22.34 8.28 2.57
C GLU A 418 -21.60 8.36 1.23
N LYS A 419 -22.29 8.80 0.16
CA LYS A 419 -21.68 8.99 -1.15
C LYS A 419 -20.61 10.08 -1.11
N ARG A 420 -20.88 11.20 -0.41
CA ARG A 420 -19.90 12.27 -0.26
C ARG A 420 -18.70 11.85 0.58
N SER A 421 -18.92 11.04 1.62
CA SER A 421 -17.87 10.44 2.43
C SER A 421 -16.95 9.53 1.61
N ASP A 422 -17.49 8.69 0.73
CA ASP A 422 -16.68 7.89 -0.21
C ASP A 422 -15.79 8.78 -1.09
N GLU A 423 -16.38 9.84 -1.66
CA GLU A 423 -15.70 10.73 -2.59
C GLU A 423 -14.59 11.54 -1.89
N VAL A 424 -14.82 12.06 -0.68
CA VAL A 424 -13.76 12.78 0.05
C VAL A 424 -12.63 11.86 0.51
N LEU A 425 -12.92 10.61 0.89
CA LEU A 425 -11.88 9.63 1.22
C LEU A 425 -11.01 9.29 0.00
N ARG A 426 -11.65 9.05 -1.15
CA ARG A 426 -10.92 8.87 -2.42
C ARG A 426 -10.08 10.09 -2.76
N ASN A 427 -10.64 11.30 -2.65
CA ASN A 427 -9.91 12.53 -2.94
C ASN A 427 -8.69 12.72 -2.01
N ALA A 428 -8.81 12.36 -0.73
CA ALA A 428 -7.68 12.41 0.21
C ALA A 428 -6.56 11.43 -0.19
N LEU A 429 -6.92 10.22 -0.63
CA LEU A 429 -5.97 9.21 -1.13
C LEU A 429 -5.31 9.62 -2.46
N VAL A 430 -6.06 10.25 -3.37
CA VAL A 430 -5.52 10.79 -4.63
C VAL A 430 -4.53 11.93 -4.33
N ASP A 431 -4.88 12.84 -3.43
CA ASP A 431 -4.00 13.96 -3.05
C ASP A 431 -2.70 13.46 -2.40
N VAL A 432 -2.76 12.46 -1.51
CA VAL A 432 -1.54 11.89 -0.92
C VAL A 432 -0.69 11.14 -1.95
N ALA A 433 -1.30 10.38 -2.87
CA ALA A 433 -0.57 9.69 -3.93
C ALA A 433 0.18 10.67 -4.85
N SER A 434 -0.46 11.80 -5.20
CA SER A 434 0.18 12.87 -5.97
C SER A 434 1.39 13.45 -5.24
N LYS A 435 1.32 13.63 -3.92
CA LYS A 435 2.44 14.11 -3.09
C LYS A 435 3.56 13.08 -2.98
N MET A 436 3.22 11.79 -2.93
CA MET A 436 4.20 10.69 -2.93
C MET A 436 4.99 10.58 -4.24
N ALA A 437 4.45 11.04 -5.36
CA ALA A 437 5.13 11.00 -6.66
C ALA A 437 6.45 11.80 -6.70
N SER A 438 6.67 12.73 -5.77
CA SER A 438 7.94 13.47 -5.64
C SER A 438 9.01 12.70 -4.85
N PHE A 439 8.69 11.57 -4.24
CA PHE A 439 9.67 10.77 -3.48
C PHE A 439 10.78 10.26 -4.40
N ARG A 440 12.02 10.33 -3.93
CA ARG A 440 13.19 9.81 -4.63
C ARG A 440 13.97 8.92 -3.66
N PRO A 441 13.96 7.60 -3.85
CA PRO A 441 14.85 6.67 -3.14
C PRO A 441 16.30 7.06 -3.39
N GLN A 442 17.14 6.92 -2.36
CA GLN A 442 18.58 7.13 -2.45
C GLN A 442 19.29 5.98 -1.75
N PRO A 443 20.08 5.15 -2.43
CA PRO A 443 20.85 4.12 -1.74
C PRO A 443 21.89 4.77 -0.82
N ALA A 444 22.05 4.22 0.38
CA ALA A 444 23.09 4.54 1.33
C ALA A 444 23.95 3.30 1.58
N THR A 445 25.27 3.47 1.50
CA THR A 445 26.24 2.41 1.79
C THR A 445 26.96 2.70 3.08
N LEU A 446 26.88 1.77 4.04
CA LEU A 446 27.55 1.87 5.32
C LEU A 446 28.75 0.90 5.34
N PRO A 447 29.99 1.38 5.57
CA PRO A 447 31.15 0.51 5.73
C PRO A 447 30.98 -0.45 6.91
N ILE A 448 31.43 -1.71 6.73
CA ILE A 448 31.52 -2.69 7.81
C ILE A 448 32.97 -3.12 8.03
N SER A 449 33.36 -3.28 9.29
CA SER A 449 34.70 -3.72 9.68
C SER A 449 34.63 -4.71 10.83
N GLY A 450 35.68 -5.49 11.06
CA GLY A 450 35.73 -6.47 12.15
C GLY A 450 36.39 -7.78 11.75
N SER A 451 36.41 -8.74 12.69
CA SER A 451 36.99 -10.07 12.47
C SER A 451 36.39 -11.07 13.45
N LYS A 452 36.47 -12.37 13.12
CA LYS A 452 36.07 -13.48 14.01
C LYS A 452 34.59 -13.45 14.45
N GLY A 453 33.68 -13.08 13.53
CA GLY A 453 32.23 -13.13 13.75
C GLY A 453 31.63 -11.95 14.53
N THR A 454 32.46 -11.00 14.97
CA THR A 454 32.03 -9.71 15.52
C THR A 454 32.43 -8.58 14.58
N PHE A 455 31.47 -7.70 14.30
CA PHE A 455 31.59 -6.64 13.31
C PHE A 455 31.09 -5.30 13.87
N GLU A 456 31.53 -4.22 13.25
CA GLU A 456 31.10 -2.85 13.51
C GLU A 456 30.71 -2.20 12.18
N ILE A 457 29.46 -1.76 12.10
CA ILE A 457 28.92 -1.01 10.96
C ILE A 457 29.00 0.48 11.30
N ALA A 458 29.61 1.27 10.41
CA ALA A 458 29.79 2.71 10.57
C ALA A 458 28.48 3.48 10.33
N ASP A 459 27.59 3.44 11.32
CA ASP A 459 26.25 4.06 11.31
C ASP A 459 26.15 5.19 12.36
N ALA A 460 26.82 6.31 12.12
CA ALA A 460 26.79 7.44 13.05
C ALA A 460 25.39 8.06 13.18
N ALA A 461 24.58 7.98 12.13
CA ALA A 461 23.26 8.60 12.06
C ALA A 461 22.15 7.77 12.74
N GLY A 462 22.37 6.47 12.97
CA GLY A 462 21.36 5.61 13.58
C GLY A 462 20.30 5.11 12.59
N LEU A 463 20.70 4.88 11.33
CA LEU A 463 19.82 4.30 10.32
C LEU A 463 19.40 2.87 10.71
N LEU A 464 20.33 2.10 11.28
CA LEU A 464 20.12 0.75 11.74
C LEU A 464 19.83 0.70 13.24
N GLY A 465 18.68 0.09 13.58
CA GLY A 465 18.33 -0.28 14.95
C GLY A 465 18.85 -1.66 15.29
N ALA A 466 18.86 -1.98 16.59
CA ALA A 466 19.20 -3.30 17.12
C ALA A 466 18.28 -4.39 16.56
N GLY A 467 18.82 -5.59 16.36
CA GLY A 467 18.09 -6.76 15.85
C GLY A 467 17.77 -6.72 14.35
N THR A 468 18.32 -5.77 13.60
CA THR A 468 18.15 -5.67 12.15
C THR A 468 19.14 -6.60 11.47
N THR A 469 18.63 -7.51 10.62
CA THR A 469 19.47 -8.39 9.81
C THR A 469 19.70 -7.76 8.45
N VAL A 470 20.96 -7.56 8.07
CA VAL A 470 21.36 -6.87 6.83
C VAL A 470 22.37 -7.70 6.04
N GLN A 471 22.35 -7.55 4.73
CA GLN A 471 23.27 -8.24 3.83
C GLN A 471 24.58 -7.47 3.72
N VAL A 472 25.69 -8.20 3.80
CA VAL A 472 27.02 -7.66 3.57
C VAL A 472 27.41 -7.89 2.12
N LEU A 473 27.86 -6.82 1.47
CA LEU A 473 28.19 -6.76 0.07
C LEU A 473 29.67 -6.43 -0.11
N HIS A 474 30.31 -7.12 -1.05
CA HIS A 474 31.67 -6.87 -1.48
C HIS A 474 31.67 -6.31 -2.92
N PRO A 475 32.23 -5.11 -3.15
CA PRO A 475 32.30 -4.54 -4.50
C PRO A 475 33.32 -5.28 -5.37
N VAL A 476 32.92 -5.71 -6.57
CA VAL A 476 33.79 -6.38 -7.56
C VAL A 476 33.73 -5.66 -8.91
N ARG A 477 34.89 -5.46 -9.54
CA ARG A 477 35.03 -4.81 -10.86
C ARG A 477 35.33 -5.80 -11.98
N GLY A 478 35.17 -5.35 -13.23
CA GLY A 478 35.71 -6.03 -14.41
C GLY A 478 34.68 -6.68 -15.33
N PHE A 479 33.40 -6.31 -15.24
CA PHE A 479 32.34 -6.82 -16.11
C PHE A 479 32.09 -5.84 -17.27
N SER A 480 32.13 -6.33 -18.50
CA SER A 480 32.16 -5.51 -19.73
C SER A 480 30.90 -4.68 -19.99
N SER A 481 29.77 -5.01 -19.37
CA SER A 481 28.45 -4.42 -19.60
C SER A 481 27.81 -3.81 -18.35
N VAL A 482 28.58 -3.66 -17.27
CA VAL A 482 28.13 -3.05 -16.01
C VAL A 482 28.91 -1.76 -15.79
N ALA A 483 28.21 -0.65 -15.54
CA ALA A 483 28.81 0.69 -15.50
C ALA A 483 29.63 0.96 -14.22
N GLY A 484 29.55 0.09 -13.21
CA GLY A 484 30.21 0.25 -11.92
C GLY A 484 30.58 -1.06 -11.22
N ASP A 485 30.68 -0.99 -9.90
CA ASP A 485 31.03 -2.14 -9.07
C ASP A 485 29.81 -3.08 -8.97
N VAL A 486 30.03 -4.37 -9.22
CA VAL A 486 29.07 -5.43 -8.91
C VAL A 486 29.17 -5.69 -7.41
N MET A 487 28.16 -5.28 -6.65
CA MET A 487 28.04 -5.57 -5.22
C MET A 487 27.67 -7.05 -5.06
N VAL A 488 28.61 -7.86 -4.62
CA VAL A 488 28.46 -9.32 -4.44
C VAL A 488 28.07 -9.63 -3.00
N PRO A 489 26.97 -10.35 -2.75
CA PRO A 489 26.63 -10.74 -1.39
C PRO A 489 27.59 -11.79 -0.87
N ILE A 490 28.17 -11.53 0.30
CA ILE A 490 29.15 -12.43 0.95
C ILE A 490 28.67 -12.99 2.29
N GLY A 491 27.55 -12.49 2.83
CA GLY A 491 26.92 -13.01 4.02
C GLY A 491 25.89 -12.06 4.62
N MET A 492 25.41 -12.38 5.81
CA MET A 492 24.41 -11.61 6.56
C MET A 492 24.94 -11.32 7.96
N VAL A 493 24.62 -10.15 8.49
CA VAL A 493 24.91 -9.81 9.89
C VAL A 493 23.65 -9.30 10.58
N THR A 494 23.53 -9.55 11.87
CA THR A 494 22.46 -9.01 12.71
C THR A 494 23.03 -8.00 13.69
N THR A 495 22.48 -6.79 13.67
CA THR A 495 22.89 -5.70 14.56
C THR A 495 22.49 -5.98 16.01
N ARG A 496 23.29 -5.51 16.96
CA ARG A 496 23.10 -5.74 18.40
C ARG A 496 22.97 -4.44 19.17
N THR A 497 24.08 -3.76 19.40
CA THR A 497 24.20 -2.68 20.36
C THR A 497 24.87 -1.48 19.71
N ALA A 498 24.40 -0.28 20.01
CA ALA A 498 25.03 0.94 19.55
C ALA A 498 26.47 1.03 20.11
N SER A 499 27.40 1.49 19.27
CA SER A 499 28.79 1.78 19.64
C SER A 499 29.11 3.25 19.39
N ALA A 500 30.29 3.71 19.83
CA ALA A 500 30.74 5.08 19.58
C ALA A 500 30.94 5.39 18.08
N LYS A 501 31.17 4.38 17.23
CA LYS A 501 31.40 4.56 15.77
C LYS A 501 30.21 4.12 14.91
N GLY A 502 29.16 3.56 15.52
CA GLY A 502 27.97 3.11 14.81
C GLY A 502 27.19 2.03 15.55
N ILE A 503 27.14 0.81 15.01
CA ILE A 503 26.44 -0.31 15.63
C ILE A 503 27.26 -1.60 15.52
N GLU A 504 27.33 -2.33 16.62
CA GLU A 504 27.91 -3.66 16.66
C GLU A 504 26.97 -4.64 15.95
N ALA A 505 27.55 -5.57 15.20
CA ALA A 505 26.82 -6.62 14.51
C ALA A 505 27.53 -7.97 14.70
N VAL A 506 26.76 -9.03 14.57
CA VAL A 506 27.28 -10.40 14.61
C VAL A 506 26.89 -11.14 13.35
N ASP A 507 27.72 -12.09 12.97
CA ASP A 507 27.39 -13.03 11.92
C ASP A 507 26.03 -13.70 12.19
N SER A 508 25.19 -13.73 11.17
CA SER A 508 23.90 -14.44 11.19
C SER A 508 23.82 -15.53 10.13
N GLY A 509 24.92 -15.81 9.42
CA GLY A 509 25.04 -16.87 8.44
C GLY A 509 25.38 -18.24 9.07
N VAL A 510 25.14 -19.29 8.29
CA VAL A 510 25.52 -20.68 8.65
C VAL A 510 27.04 -20.88 8.53
N GLN A 511 27.68 -20.17 7.60
CA GLN A 511 29.13 -20.17 7.42
C GLN A 511 29.74 -18.90 8.02
N PRO A 512 30.93 -18.98 8.65
CA PRO A 512 31.61 -17.81 9.19
C PRO A 512 31.89 -16.76 8.10
N LEU A 513 31.31 -15.58 8.25
CA LEU A 513 31.55 -14.44 7.38
C LEU A 513 33.00 -13.95 7.54
N GLN A 514 33.71 -13.89 6.42
CA GLN A 514 35.05 -13.31 6.34
C GLN A 514 35.01 -12.05 5.50
N LEU A 515 35.26 -10.90 6.16
CA LEU A 515 35.39 -9.62 5.48
C LEU A 515 36.69 -9.59 4.67
N LYS A 516 36.60 -9.08 3.43
CA LYS A 516 37.71 -8.93 2.49
C LYS A 516 38.23 -7.49 2.42
N GLY A 517 37.60 -6.58 3.18
CA GLY A 517 37.92 -5.14 3.17
C GLY A 517 37.11 -4.40 2.10
N HIS A 518 36.78 -3.14 2.38
CA HIS A 518 35.83 -2.32 1.59
C HIS A 518 34.43 -2.92 1.49
N ASP A 519 34.09 -3.88 2.35
CA ASP A 519 32.76 -4.44 2.45
C ASP A 519 31.79 -3.40 3.01
N VAL A 520 30.55 -3.46 2.55
CA VAL A 520 29.51 -2.50 2.92
C VAL A 520 28.19 -3.20 3.20
N VAL A 521 27.32 -2.48 3.88
CA VAL A 521 25.88 -2.76 3.94
C VAL A 521 25.18 -1.71 3.11
N GLU A 522 24.31 -2.13 2.18
CA GLU A 522 23.46 -1.22 1.42
C GLU A 522 22.08 -1.12 2.08
N LEU A 523 21.60 0.11 2.22
CA LEU A 523 20.29 0.46 2.73
C LEU A 523 19.63 1.39 1.74
N GLU A 524 18.32 1.24 1.55
CA GLU A 524 17.55 2.28 0.90
C GLU A 524 17.39 3.44 1.90
N SER A 525 17.96 4.59 1.57
CA SER A 525 17.78 5.83 2.32
C SER A 525 16.79 6.74 1.59
N GLY A 526 16.11 7.58 2.36
CA GLY A 526 15.09 8.50 1.85
C GLY A 526 14.75 9.47 2.96
N GLY A 527 14.35 10.68 2.56
CA GLY A 527 13.98 11.77 3.46
C GLY A 527 15.15 12.42 4.19
N VAL A 528 14.83 13.15 5.26
CA VAL A 528 15.80 13.90 6.07
C VAL A 528 16.62 12.90 6.90
N PRO A 529 17.95 12.85 6.74
CA PRO A 529 18.78 11.96 7.56
C PRO A 529 18.64 12.30 9.05
N PRO A 530 18.57 11.30 9.93
CA PRO A 530 18.60 11.55 11.37
C PRO A 530 19.92 12.24 11.75
N ALA A 531 19.84 13.22 12.65
CA ALA A 531 21.01 13.95 13.14
C ALA A 531 21.53 13.41 14.48
N MET A 532 20.82 12.46 15.08
CA MET A 532 21.23 11.76 16.30
C MET A 532 20.88 10.27 16.23
N ARG A 533 21.74 9.45 16.83
CA ARG A 533 21.51 8.01 17.00
C ARG A 533 20.53 7.75 18.14
N LEU A 534 19.26 8.09 17.90
CA LEU A 534 18.13 7.85 18.80
C LEU A 534 16.99 7.23 18.00
N ALA A 535 16.59 6.00 18.34
CA ALA A 535 15.42 5.36 17.78
C ALA A 535 14.18 5.77 18.59
N VAL A 536 13.20 6.36 17.91
CA VAL A 536 12.00 6.92 18.54
C VAL A 536 10.75 6.30 17.94
N GLY A 537 9.80 5.89 18.79
CA GLY A 537 8.51 5.35 18.37
C GLY A 537 7.33 5.94 19.14
N GLU A 538 6.11 5.61 18.73
CA GLU A 538 4.91 6.00 19.49
C GLU A 538 4.83 5.17 20.78
N CYS A 539 4.54 5.82 21.91
CA CYS A 539 4.35 5.11 23.17
C CYS A 539 3.13 4.17 23.07
N PRO A 540 3.23 2.90 23.51
CA PRO A 540 2.12 1.96 23.52
C PRO A 540 0.91 2.53 24.28
N SER A 541 -0.29 2.25 23.79
CA SER A 541 -1.55 2.52 24.48
C SER A 541 -2.44 1.28 24.46
N PRO A 542 -3.07 0.89 25.59
CA PRO A 542 -4.07 -0.17 25.61
C PRO A 542 -5.24 0.09 24.65
N SER A 543 -5.53 1.35 24.31
CA SER A 543 -6.58 1.78 23.38
C SER A 543 -6.09 2.09 21.97
N GLY A 544 -4.84 1.74 21.62
CA GLY A 544 -4.26 1.92 20.28
C GLY A 544 -3.61 3.29 20.03
N GLN A 545 -4.22 4.39 20.50
CA GLN A 545 -3.63 5.74 20.43
C GLN A 545 -3.28 6.26 21.82
N SER A 546 -2.08 6.83 21.99
CA SER A 546 -1.59 7.35 23.28
C SER A 546 -1.63 8.87 23.34
N VAL A 547 -2.80 9.50 23.21
CA VAL A 547 -2.89 10.97 23.35
C VAL A 547 -3.00 11.34 24.84
N ASP A 548 -2.23 12.33 25.28
CA ASP A 548 -2.40 13.03 26.55
C ASP A 548 -3.28 14.26 26.30
N ASP A 549 -4.61 14.04 26.37
CA ASP A 549 -5.60 15.12 26.24
C ASP A 549 -5.86 15.75 27.61
N ARG A 550 -5.48 17.03 27.73
CA ARG A 550 -5.63 17.86 28.92
C ARG A 550 -6.70 18.95 28.73
N GLY A 551 -7.42 18.91 27.60
CA GLY A 551 -8.41 19.90 27.19
C GLY A 551 -9.83 19.58 27.67
N GLN A 552 -10.75 20.45 27.28
CA GLN A 552 -12.20 20.26 27.47
C GLN A 552 -12.90 19.83 26.17
N ILE A 553 -12.21 19.98 25.02
CA ILE A 553 -12.71 19.60 23.70
C ILE A 553 -11.77 18.55 23.13
N GLY A 554 -12.30 17.36 22.87
CA GLY A 554 -11.54 16.26 22.29
C GLY A 554 -11.17 16.52 20.84
N MET A 555 -10.01 16.00 20.44
CA MET A 555 -9.50 16.08 19.07
C MET A 555 -8.94 14.73 18.58
N PRO A 556 -9.82 13.78 18.20
CA PRO A 556 -9.41 12.43 17.82
C PRO A 556 -8.40 12.40 16.66
N VAL A 557 -8.55 13.32 15.69
CA VAL A 557 -7.67 13.45 14.51
C VAL A 557 -6.20 13.59 14.88
N TYR A 558 -5.89 14.21 16.02
CA TYR A 558 -4.51 14.47 16.40
C TYR A 558 -3.73 13.18 16.71
N GLY A 559 -4.38 12.19 17.33
CA GLY A 559 -3.76 10.89 17.59
C GLY A 559 -3.40 10.15 16.31
N SER A 560 -4.29 10.17 15.32
CA SER A 560 -4.07 9.55 14.00
C SER A 560 -2.97 10.27 13.20
N ALA A 561 -2.90 11.61 13.29
CA ALA A 561 -1.94 12.43 12.56
C ALA A 561 -0.52 12.41 13.17
N ALA A 562 -0.43 12.36 14.50
CA ALA A 562 0.80 12.61 15.23
C ALA A 562 2.01 11.77 14.80
N PRO A 563 1.89 10.45 14.53
CA PRO A 563 3.02 9.65 14.05
C PRO A 563 3.55 10.08 12.68
N SER A 564 2.68 10.54 11.78
CA SER A 564 3.14 11.05 10.48
C SER A 564 3.79 12.43 10.62
N LEU A 565 3.28 13.28 11.52
CA LEU A 565 3.81 14.62 11.73
C LEU A 565 5.21 14.65 12.38
N ILE A 566 5.62 13.59 13.10
CA ILE A 566 6.96 13.53 13.69
C ILE A 566 8.04 13.14 12.66
N VAL A 567 7.65 12.39 11.62
CA VAL A 567 8.56 11.91 10.57
C VAL A 567 9.08 13.10 9.75
N GLY A 568 10.40 13.22 9.65
CA GLY A 568 11.07 14.33 8.95
C GLY A 568 11.12 15.65 9.73
N ASN A 569 10.33 15.81 10.79
CA ASN A 569 10.36 17.00 11.66
C ASN A 569 11.23 16.77 12.91
N MET A 570 11.28 15.56 13.45
CA MET A 570 12.19 15.21 14.54
C MET A 570 13.53 14.72 13.97
N PRO A 571 14.68 15.22 14.47
CA PRO A 571 16.01 14.84 13.97
C PRO A 571 16.49 13.44 14.43
N ALA A 572 15.58 12.47 14.56
CA ALA A 572 15.83 11.12 15.09
C ALA A 572 15.29 10.03 14.13
N ALA A 573 15.72 8.78 14.32
CA ALA A 573 15.23 7.67 13.52
C ALA A 573 13.86 7.21 14.02
N ILE A 574 12.80 7.58 13.30
CA ILE A 574 11.43 7.22 13.67
C ILE A 574 11.13 5.78 13.26
N ARG A 575 10.63 4.97 14.20
CA ARG A 575 10.28 3.56 13.99
C ARG A 575 8.85 3.30 14.48
N PRO A 576 7.88 3.10 13.57
CA PRO A 576 6.50 2.83 13.95
C PRO A 576 6.36 1.57 14.83
N THR A 577 5.72 1.69 15.98
CA THR A 577 5.60 0.60 16.97
C THR A 577 4.35 -0.26 16.75
N SER A 578 3.31 0.29 16.11
CA SER A 578 2.06 -0.42 15.75
C SER A 578 2.18 -1.27 14.47
N LEU A 579 3.10 -0.90 13.57
CA LEU A 579 3.12 -1.42 12.20
C LEU A 579 3.21 -2.94 12.12
N ALA A 580 4.08 -3.56 12.92
CA ALA A 580 4.27 -5.01 12.92
C ALA A 580 2.98 -5.80 13.20
N ALA A 581 2.13 -5.30 14.09
CA ALA A 581 0.85 -5.92 14.40
C ALA A 581 -0.12 -5.86 13.21
N HIS A 582 -0.16 -4.72 12.51
CA HIS A 582 -1.00 -4.55 11.32
C HIS A 582 -0.48 -5.31 10.11
N LEU A 583 0.84 -5.51 10.02
CA LEU A 583 1.47 -6.26 8.96
C LEU A 583 1.30 -7.79 9.11
N ALA A 584 0.97 -8.29 10.29
CA ALA A 584 0.84 -9.73 10.55
C ALA A 584 -0.12 -10.46 9.59
N ARG A 585 -1.19 -9.78 9.14
CA ARG A 585 -2.16 -10.34 8.17
C ARG A 585 -1.55 -10.71 6.82
N PHE A 586 -0.46 -10.06 6.42
CA PHE A 586 0.21 -10.32 5.14
C PHE A 586 1.21 -11.48 5.22
N ALA A 587 1.58 -11.94 6.42
CA ALA A 587 2.59 -12.99 6.60
C ALA A 587 2.35 -14.26 5.75
N PRO A 588 1.11 -14.75 5.57
CA PRO A 588 0.87 -15.93 4.73
C PRO A 588 1.14 -15.74 3.23
N SER A 589 1.36 -14.50 2.77
CA SER A 589 1.52 -14.15 1.34
C SER A 589 2.97 -13.91 0.92
N PHE A 590 3.93 -14.02 1.85
CA PHE A 590 5.33 -13.75 1.61
C PHE A 590 6.24 -14.79 2.28
N ALA A 591 7.08 -15.45 1.48
CA ALA A 591 8.24 -16.16 2.00
C ALA A 591 9.22 -15.18 2.68
N GLY A 592 9.93 -15.63 3.72
CA GLY A 592 10.93 -14.81 4.42
C GLY A 592 10.37 -13.66 5.28
N TRP A 593 9.05 -13.53 5.42
CA TRP A 593 8.38 -12.48 6.21
C TRP A 593 8.91 -12.34 7.65
N SER A 594 9.30 -13.46 8.25
CA SER A 594 9.90 -13.52 9.59
C SER A 594 11.23 -12.76 9.73
N THR A 595 11.89 -12.45 8.62
CA THR A 595 13.14 -11.68 8.57
C THR A 595 12.93 -10.21 8.20
N TYR A 596 11.75 -9.84 7.70
CA TYR A 596 11.41 -8.49 7.27
C TYR A 596 11.27 -7.54 8.47
N ALA A 597 12.13 -6.54 8.59
CA ALA A 597 12.19 -5.69 9.78
C ALA A 597 10.88 -4.93 10.07
N PRO A 598 10.13 -4.38 9.09
CA PRO A 598 8.83 -3.77 9.34
C PRO A 598 7.80 -4.72 9.98
N ALA A 599 7.92 -6.04 9.74
CA ALA A 599 7.04 -7.05 10.32
C ALA A 599 7.44 -7.47 11.75
N LYS A 600 8.54 -6.95 12.29
CA LYS A 600 9.01 -7.20 13.67
C LYS A 600 8.69 -6.01 14.56
N ARG A 601 8.44 -6.29 15.84
CA ARG A 601 8.29 -5.22 16.85
C ARG A 601 9.55 -4.35 16.86
N ALA A 602 9.37 -3.05 16.63
CA ALA A 602 10.45 -2.09 16.63
C ALA A 602 11.13 -2.01 18.01
N GLN A 603 12.46 -2.02 18.01
CA GLN A 603 13.24 -1.63 19.19
C GLN A 603 13.50 -0.12 19.14
N ILE A 604 13.17 0.57 20.23
CA ILE A 604 13.24 2.02 20.37
C ILE A 604 13.95 2.38 21.67
N ASP A 605 14.71 3.48 21.63
CA ASP A 605 15.43 4.04 22.78
C ASP A 605 14.54 4.98 23.60
N ALA A 606 13.57 5.61 22.93
CA ALA A 606 12.61 6.53 23.52
C ALA A 606 11.25 6.41 22.81
N CYS A 607 10.17 6.76 23.51
CA CYS A 607 8.84 6.85 22.94
C CYS A 607 8.26 8.25 23.09
N PHE A 608 7.49 8.71 22.10
CA PHE A 608 6.77 9.98 22.18
C PHE A 608 5.29 9.76 22.49
N ARG A 609 4.73 10.71 23.25
CA ARG A 609 3.31 10.81 23.54
C ARG A 609 2.78 12.16 23.04
N PRO A 610 1.83 12.19 22.09
CA PRO A 610 1.16 13.42 21.67
C PRO A 610 0.41 14.06 22.84
N VAL A 611 0.51 15.38 22.98
CA VAL A 611 -0.16 16.18 24.02
C VAL A 611 -1.05 17.22 23.36
N ILE A 612 -2.28 17.35 23.82
CA ILE A 612 -3.22 18.38 23.34
C ILE A 612 -4.03 18.96 24.50
N ALA A 613 -4.34 20.25 24.41
CA ALA A 613 -5.29 20.91 25.29
C ALA A 613 -6.05 21.98 24.51
N ILE A 614 -7.37 21.84 24.44
CA ILE A 614 -8.26 22.85 23.86
C ILE A 614 -9.17 23.34 24.97
N VAL A 615 -9.04 24.61 25.34
CA VAL A 615 -9.76 25.24 26.45
C VAL A 615 -10.55 26.45 25.92
N PRO A 616 -11.86 26.54 26.19
CA PRO A 616 -12.64 27.74 25.86
C PRO A 616 -12.06 28.99 26.53
N ASP A 617 -12.03 30.10 25.79
CA ASP A 617 -11.59 31.41 26.27
C ASP A 617 -12.50 32.52 25.72
N THR A 618 -12.33 33.74 26.20
CA THR A 618 -13.15 34.90 25.86
C THR A 618 -13.10 35.18 24.36
N GLY A 619 -14.14 34.71 23.63
CA GLY A 619 -14.26 34.90 22.18
C GLY A 619 -13.55 33.85 21.31
N GLY A 620 -13.10 32.72 21.87
CA GLY A 620 -12.45 31.67 21.10
C GLY A 620 -11.98 30.48 21.94
N TYR A 621 -10.86 29.89 21.54
CA TYR A 621 -10.25 28.74 22.21
C TYR A 621 -8.74 28.93 22.35
N GLN A 622 -8.20 28.65 23.53
CA GLN A 622 -6.76 28.45 23.70
C GLN A 622 -6.42 27.01 23.32
N VAL A 623 -5.57 26.86 22.32
CA VAL A 623 -5.13 25.58 21.77
C VAL A 623 -3.66 25.41 22.08
N SER A 624 -3.31 24.34 22.82
CA SER A 624 -1.94 23.91 23.03
C SER A 624 -1.75 22.53 22.44
N VAL A 625 -0.69 22.35 21.66
CA VAL A 625 -0.35 21.08 21.02
C VAL A 625 1.14 20.81 21.14
N GLY A 626 1.51 19.55 21.32
CA GLY A 626 2.90 19.17 21.44
C GLY A 626 3.12 17.67 21.62
N TYR A 627 4.32 17.35 22.06
CA TYR A 627 4.80 16.00 22.29
C TYR A 627 5.61 15.96 23.57
N THR A 628 5.49 14.85 24.30
CA THR A 628 6.38 14.51 25.40
C THR A 628 7.21 13.29 24.98
N LEU A 629 8.51 13.33 25.23
CA LEU A 629 9.43 12.23 24.96
C LEU A 629 9.76 11.53 26.29
N HIS A 630 9.65 10.21 26.31
CA HIS A 630 9.94 9.34 27.45
C HIS A 630 11.10 8.41 27.11
N ALA A 631 11.93 8.07 28.11
CA ALA A 631 12.99 7.09 27.92
C ALA A 631 12.42 5.67 27.81
N GLY A 632 12.99 4.84 26.96
CA GLY A 632 12.54 3.47 26.74
C GLY A 632 11.25 3.39 25.93
N SER A 633 10.57 2.25 26.05
CA SER A 633 9.46 1.88 25.16
C SER A 633 8.07 2.25 25.67
N ASP A 634 7.94 2.88 26.83
CA ASP A 634 6.65 3.27 27.40
C ASP A 634 6.70 4.61 28.13
N ALA A 635 5.52 5.16 28.40
CA ALA A 635 5.36 6.44 29.08
C ALA A 635 5.39 6.33 30.62
N SER A 636 5.76 5.16 31.19
CA SER A 636 5.88 4.99 32.64
C SER A 636 7.15 5.63 33.20
N THR A 637 8.16 5.82 32.35
CA THR A 637 9.40 6.50 32.70
C THR A 637 9.23 8.02 32.72
N ARG A 638 10.13 8.69 33.45
CA ARG A 638 10.15 10.16 33.53
C ARG A 638 10.33 10.76 32.12
N PRO A 639 9.59 11.83 31.77
CA PRO A 639 9.83 12.57 30.55
C PRO A 639 11.29 13.02 30.45
N ILE A 640 11.91 12.73 29.32
CA ILE A 640 13.25 13.18 28.95
C ILE A 640 13.22 14.35 27.98
N GLY A 641 12.05 14.80 27.53
CA GLY A 641 11.95 15.95 26.64
C GLY A 641 10.50 16.34 26.38
N SER A 642 10.30 17.57 25.94
CA SER A 642 9.00 18.05 25.48
C SER A 642 9.16 19.15 24.44
N GLY A 643 8.19 19.23 23.54
CA GLY A 643 8.07 20.30 22.57
C GLY A 643 6.59 20.64 22.43
N GLY A 644 6.22 21.90 22.63
CA GLY A 644 4.82 22.31 22.60
C GLY A 644 4.68 23.77 22.19
N LEU A 645 3.55 24.07 21.55
CA LEU A 645 3.21 25.40 21.08
C LEU A 645 1.75 25.69 21.43
N GLY A 646 1.47 26.97 21.70
CA GLY A 646 0.15 27.48 22.00
C GLY A 646 -0.30 28.53 20.99
N VAL A 647 -1.61 28.59 20.72
CA VAL A 647 -2.24 29.61 19.88
C VAL A 647 -3.68 29.85 20.33
N THR A 648 -4.20 31.03 20.06
CA THR A 648 -5.62 31.33 20.20
C THR A 648 -6.33 31.11 18.87
N LEU A 649 -7.36 30.26 18.87
CA LEU A 649 -8.23 30.02 17.73
C LEU A 649 -9.51 30.85 17.88
N THR A 650 -9.82 31.66 16.87
CA THR A 650 -11.14 32.25 16.70
C THR A 650 -11.93 31.40 15.69
N PRO A 651 -13.05 30.76 16.10
CA PRO A 651 -13.83 29.93 15.20
C PRO A 651 -14.40 30.71 14.03
N THR A 652 -14.61 30.02 12.91
CA THR A 652 -15.31 30.60 11.77
C THR A 652 -16.73 30.97 12.19
N PRO A 653 -17.18 32.23 11.95
CA PRO A 653 -18.53 32.64 12.29
C PRO A 653 -19.55 31.87 11.45
N LEU A 654 -20.59 31.36 12.12
CA LEU A 654 -21.72 30.66 11.51
C LEU A 654 -23.03 31.44 11.71
N PRO A 655 -24.02 31.27 10.81
CA PRO A 655 -25.36 31.83 11.00
C PRO A 655 -25.97 31.40 12.35
N PRO A 656 -26.70 32.29 13.07
CA PRO A 656 -27.25 32.00 14.39
C PRO A 656 -28.23 30.81 14.45
N ASP A 657 -28.81 30.46 13.31
CA ASP A 657 -29.76 29.36 13.10
C ASP A 657 -29.09 28.03 12.73
N THR A 658 -27.75 27.97 12.71
CA THR A 658 -27.01 26.72 12.46
C THR A 658 -27.18 25.76 13.65
N ALA A 659 -27.53 24.50 13.37
CA ALA A 659 -27.73 23.50 14.41
C ALA A 659 -26.44 23.21 15.21
N PRO A 660 -26.52 22.92 16.52
CA PRO A 660 -25.35 22.76 17.39
C PRO A 660 -24.33 21.72 16.91
N GLU A 661 -24.80 20.62 16.33
CA GLU A 661 -23.95 19.57 15.76
C GLU A 661 -23.07 20.07 14.61
N PHE A 662 -23.58 20.98 13.78
CA PHE A 662 -22.84 21.56 12.67
C PHE A 662 -21.90 22.69 13.13
N VAL A 663 -22.23 23.36 14.24
CA VAL A 663 -21.30 24.26 14.93
C VAL A 663 -20.10 23.47 15.47
N ALA A 664 -20.35 22.35 16.15
CA ALA A 664 -19.31 21.47 16.66
C ALA A 664 -18.46 20.86 15.54
N GLY A 665 -19.09 20.35 14.48
CA GLY A 665 -18.39 19.82 13.31
C GLY A 665 -17.52 20.88 12.62
N ARG A 666 -18.01 22.12 12.52
CA ARG A 666 -17.21 23.22 11.96
C ARG A 666 -16.02 23.57 12.84
N LEU A 667 -16.22 23.63 14.16
CA LEU A 667 -15.14 23.86 15.10
C LEU A 667 -14.04 22.80 14.97
N GLN A 668 -14.40 21.53 14.81
CA GLN A 668 -13.44 20.44 14.57
C GLN A 668 -12.62 20.68 13.29
N MET A 669 -13.26 21.11 12.19
CA MET A 669 -12.53 21.45 10.95
C MET A 669 -11.58 22.66 11.12
N ASP A 670 -12.02 23.71 11.80
CA ASP A 670 -11.18 24.87 12.08
C ASP A 670 -10.00 24.51 13.00
N LEU A 671 -10.23 23.62 13.98
CA LEU A 671 -9.19 23.07 14.85
C LEU A 671 -8.17 22.23 14.07
N VAL A 672 -8.61 21.38 13.13
CA VAL A 672 -7.70 20.61 12.24
C VAL A 672 -6.75 21.57 11.52
N ASP A 673 -7.29 22.59 10.87
CA ASP A 673 -6.52 23.56 10.07
C ASP A 673 -5.46 24.30 10.91
N GLN A 674 -5.71 24.47 12.22
CA GLN A 674 -4.80 25.12 13.14
C GLN A 674 -3.81 24.16 13.82
N ILE A 675 -4.26 22.96 14.21
CA ILE A 675 -3.51 22.01 15.02
C ILE A 675 -2.44 21.30 14.21
N LEU A 676 -2.73 20.83 12.99
CA LEU A 676 -1.78 20.01 12.23
C LEU A 676 -0.48 20.78 11.90
N PRO A 677 -0.53 22.04 11.40
CA PRO A 677 0.69 22.80 11.15
C PRO A 677 1.43 23.18 12.45
N LEU A 678 0.70 23.39 13.54
CA LEU A 678 1.29 23.74 14.84
C LEU A 678 2.00 22.53 15.47
N ALA A 679 1.41 21.34 15.36
CA ALA A 679 2.00 20.07 15.78
C ALA A 679 3.27 19.76 14.99
N ALA A 680 3.26 19.90 13.66
CA ALA A 680 4.47 19.71 12.84
C ALA A 680 5.62 20.61 13.33
N LYS A 681 5.34 21.87 13.66
CA LYS A 681 6.34 22.78 14.25
C LYS A 681 6.78 22.33 15.64
N ALA A 682 5.85 21.91 16.50
CA ALA A 682 6.18 21.41 17.84
C ALA A 682 7.10 20.16 17.79
N ALA A 683 6.92 19.29 16.80
CA ALA A 683 7.80 18.13 16.58
C ALA A 683 9.26 18.53 16.30
N THR A 684 9.50 19.64 15.58
CA THR A 684 10.87 20.15 15.34
C THR A 684 11.58 20.64 16.61
N MET A 685 10.81 20.99 17.63
CA MET A 685 11.32 21.44 18.93
C MET A 685 11.59 20.28 19.89
N LEU A 686 11.07 19.08 19.58
CA LEU A 686 11.20 17.90 20.44
C LEU A 686 12.65 17.39 20.44
N LYS A 687 13.30 17.51 21.60
CA LYS A 687 14.68 17.04 21.82
C LYS A 687 14.80 16.40 23.21
N PRO A 688 15.66 15.38 23.38
CA PRO A 688 16.06 14.94 24.71
C PRO A 688 16.73 16.08 25.47
N GLN A 689 16.34 16.26 26.73
CA GLN A 689 17.03 17.05 27.74
C GLN A 689 18.11 16.14 28.34
N GLY A 690 19.36 16.59 28.26
CA GLY A 690 20.54 15.85 28.72
C GLY A 690 20.63 15.69 30.22
#